data_AF-A0A517NVS0-F1
#
_entry.id   AF-A0A517NVS0-F1
#
_cell.length_a   1.000
_cell.length_b   1.000
_cell.length_c   1.000
_cell.angle_alpha   90.00
_cell.angle_beta   90.00
_cell.angle_gamma   90.00
#
_symmetry.space_group_name_H-M   'P 1'
#
loop_
_entity.id
_entity.type
_entity.pdbx_description
1 polymer ?
#
loop_
_entity_poly.entity_id
_entity_poly.type
_entity_poly.pdbx_seq_one_letter_code
_entity_poly.pdbx_strand_id
1 'polypeptide(L)'
;MPLDDDSETFDDADELDDAPSWYGETLECDSSEASAPIDRLRVALNSSDSPGPDSILTRGQIGSYRPIELIGRGGMGSVYRAENADGKPIALKVLRQDINGSKLALQRFRKEATLLGESASPAITKLYEIGEDDGLSFLAMELVDGISLHQLMKDHCPLPERVTLMIIAEILRGLATLHEKATVHRDLKPANILLVQSLATEIGAFDSQTLSPSNSNADAVVKAPISKLVIAAGTVKLTDFGLARHVDQPESLELTKTNAVLGTPQYMAPEQFAAGHDIDPTVDIYALGATLFEMLSGRHALPADSFIEVATQHRQTRPPLISSLNPAVSDITSQLVAKALEKNPVDRYADASEMLHDVQQILQGRPTQIVSHPHVPSTQPNEFDANIRTYELVCHLKSSPEVLWPYVSNTERINRAVDLPAVNFHVQTGEHGDVQHYGSTRFLGMNMSWREHPFEWIEASRMSVLRQLDNGPLDWLISDVQLQRGDQGGTILTHRFQVRPRGLMGRLVARLQVGWHSRRAFDRAYHHIDDVLTWEANQDDRESQTPTDTRSTSLARDAFESPNQLTAAQRRKLDGLIRELRNRNLHPDVLLRLEDHVARGAAQSVARLQPFALAKQWGLPQENVIAAFLHAAHVGLLDHCWDIHCPICRVPSARVDELREVKTHGRCDVCNEDFAADLVHSVELTFRVHPSIREVDQQTYCIGGPWHLPHVVAQARLDVGEVFPLSLRLDEGDYQIRSPQLSDALPLSVSSQSRQKFHRLDLSQEFKDHPPLVFSGTGQRLTLHNQFPCELLIRVERMAQHRVLLNAAKIASHPLFRELFPNEVLATDIPVSIPKITFVVNELKREADFDRDALPNDADRYGGVQTYLAAFRTRIASGGGFCFKVVGDQAIAVFYDHTQAERTAASLGEISPPGFSNQVRIQQGPAVMATVNDQLEYFGETLNEALR
;
A
#
# COMPACT_ATOMS: atom_id res chain seq x y z
N MET A 1 0.49 49.81 -21.07
CA MET A 1 1.02 50.70 -22.12
C MET A 1 2.41 51.18 -21.69
N PRO A 2 3.41 51.27 -22.58
CA PRO A 2 3.99 50.15 -23.34
C PRO A 2 5.54 50.26 -23.47
N LEU A 3 6.15 49.34 -24.25
CA LEU A 3 7.46 49.45 -24.96
C LEU A 3 8.74 49.45 -24.09
N ASP A 4 9.92 48.96 -24.47
CA ASP A 4 10.54 48.33 -25.65
C ASP A 4 11.84 47.66 -25.12
N ASP A 5 12.25 46.49 -25.61
CA ASP A 5 13.28 46.27 -26.66
C ASP A 5 14.72 46.57 -26.21
N ASP A 6 15.61 45.60 -26.39
CA ASP A 6 16.97 45.80 -26.90
C ASP A 6 17.72 44.45 -26.95
N SER A 7 17.82 43.97 -28.18
CA SER A 7 18.85 43.07 -28.68
C SER A 7 20.25 43.68 -28.53
N GLU A 8 21.29 42.86 -28.32
CA GLU A 8 22.51 42.92 -29.13
C GLU A 8 23.44 41.70 -28.88
N THR A 9 23.86 41.12 -30.00
CA THR A 9 24.91 40.11 -30.17
C THR A 9 26.30 40.77 -30.18
N PHE A 10 27.32 40.13 -29.60
CA PHE A 10 28.72 40.41 -29.94
C PHE A 10 29.57 39.12 -29.98
N ASP A 11 30.39 39.08 -31.03
CA ASP A 11 31.36 38.05 -31.45
C ASP A 11 32.71 38.16 -30.71
N ASP A 12 33.43 37.03 -30.75
CA ASP A 12 34.87 36.80 -30.76
C ASP A 12 35.79 37.06 -29.53
N ALA A 13 36.33 35.92 -29.06
CA ALA A 13 37.69 35.60 -28.64
C ALA A 13 38.66 36.70 -28.17
N ASP A 14 39.13 36.59 -26.93
CA ASP A 14 40.55 36.42 -26.60
C ASP A 14 40.78 36.16 -25.10
N GLU A 15 41.93 35.52 -24.81
CA GLU A 15 42.66 35.47 -23.53
C GLU A 15 42.21 34.52 -22.40
N LEU A 16 42.87 33.35 -22.39
CA LEU A 16 43.28 32.63 -21.18
C LEU A 16 44.37 33.43 -20.44
N ASP A 17 44.17 33.70 -19.16
CA ASP A 17 45.16 33.50 -18.07
C ASP A 17 44.60 34.03 -16.76
N ASP A 18 44.38 33.15 -15.77
CA ASP A 18 44.57 33.44 -14.33
C ASP A 18 44.19 32.22 -13.48
N ALA A 19 45.16 31.35 -13.20
CA ALA A 19 45.14 30.52 -12.00
C ALA A 19 46.59 30.30 -11.47
N PRO A 20 46.85 30.40 -10.15
CA PRO A 20 48.19 30.68 -9.63
C PRO A 20 49.09 29.45 -9.48
N SER A 21 50.38 29.73 -9.64
CA SER A 21 51.55 28.87 -9.48
C SER A 21 51.80 28.39 -8.04
N TRP A 22 52.03 27.09 -7.87
CA TRP A 22 52.87 26.54 -6.79
C TRP A 22 53.97 25.65 -7.39
N TYR A 23 55.12 26.25 -7.70
CA TYR A 23 56.39 25.54 -7.87
C TYR A 23 57.54 26.33 -7.23
N GLY A 24 58.26 25.65 -6.35
CA GLY A 24 59.72 25.73 -6.17
C GLY A 24 60.17 24.27 -6.00
N GLU A 25 61.30 23.77 -6.50
CA GLU A 25 62.51 24.41 -6.99
C GLU A 25 63.15 23.53 -8.08
N THR A 26 63.86 24.19 -8.98
CA THR A 26 64.81 23.68 -9.97
C THR A 26 66.07 23.10 -9.33
N LEU A 27 66.53 21.95 -9.84
CA LEU A 27 67.94 21.54 -9.82
C LEU A 27 68.36 21.15 -11.24
N GLU A 28 69.10 22.06 -11.89
CA GLU A 28 70.04 21.82 -13.00
C GLU A 28 71.17 20.87 -12.52
N CYS A 29 71.92 20.09 -13.30
CA CYS A 29 72.10 19.76 -14.72
C CYS A 29 73.04 18.54 -14.71
N ASP A 30 72.91 17.55 -15.60
CA ASP A 30 74.06 17.11 -16.40
C ASP A 30 73.67 16.19 -17.56
N SER A 31 74.32 16.43 -18.69
CA SER A 31 74.13 15.76 -19.96
C SER A 31 75.26 14.77 -20.22
N SER A 32 75.03 13.48 -19.96
CA SER A 32 75.63 12.35 -20.70
C SER A 32 75.25 11.03 -20.02
N GLU A 33 74.99 10.00 -20.83
CA GLU A 33 74.57 8.62 -20.44
C GLU A 33 73.07 8.43 -20.18
N ALA A 34 72.32 7.99 -21.21
CA ALA A 34 71.28 6.95 -21.11
C ALA A 34 70.52 6.74 -22.45
N SER A 35 71.20 6.33 -23.52
CA SER A 35 70.54 5.88 -24.76
C SER A 35 70.26 4.36 -24.80
N ALA A 36 70.16 3.70 -23.65
CA ALA A 36 69.92 2.25 -23.55
C ALA A 36 68.56 1.78 -22.95
N PRO A 37 67.74 2.60 -22.23
CA PRO A 37 66.47 2.08 -21.67
C PRO A 37 65.24 2.23 -22.57
N ILE A 38 65.22 3.20 -23.51
CA ILE A 38 64.02 3.54 -24.28
C ILE A 38 63.73 2.52 -25.39
N ASP A 39 64.77 1.96 -26.03
CA ASP A 39 64.58 0.90 -27.02
C ASP A 39 64.17 -0.45 -26.39
N ARG A 40 64.55 -0.71 -25.13
CA ARG A 40 64.03 -1.86 -24.38
C ARG A 40 62.56 -1.69 -23.99
N LEU A 41 62.12 -0.47 -23.70
CA LEU A 41 60.71 -0.15 -23.43
C LEU A 41 59.85 -0.22 -24.69
N ARG A 42 60.38 0.16 -25.86
CA ARG A 42 59.69 0.01 -27.15
C ARG A 42 59.54 -1.44 -27.60
N VAL A 43 60.50 -2.30 -27.25
CA VAL A 43 60.40 -3.76 -27.46
C VAL A 43 59.44 -4.40 -26.42
N ALA A 44 59.42 -3.93 -25.17
CA ALA A 44 58.51 -4.43 -24.13
C ALA A 44 57.04 -3.97 -24.30
N LEU A 45 56.80 -2.83 -24.96
CA LEU A 45 55.46 -2.34 -25.30
C LEU A 45 54.91 -2.92 -26.62
N ASN A 46 55.77 -3.52 -27.45
CA ASN A 46 55.39 -4.22 -28.68
C ASN A 46 55.34 -5.75 -28.52
N SER A 47 55.65 -6.31 -27.36
CA SER A 47 55.35 -7.71 -27.04
C SER A 47 53.92 -7.84 -26.55
N SER A 48 52.98 -7.69 -27.48
CA SER A 48 51.59 -8.07 -27.29
C SER A 48 51.46 -9.59 -27.38
N ASP A 49 51.85 -10.33 -26.34
CA ASP A 49 51.51 -11.74 -26.18
C ASP A 49 50.13 -11.90 -25.49
N SER A 50 49.14 -11.16 -25.98
CA SER A 50 47.76 -11.60 -25.84
C SER A 50 47.49 -12.49 -27.04
N PRO A 51 47.07 -13.76 -26.84
CA PRO A 51 46.73 -14.57 -27.97
C PRO A 51 45.58 -13.89 -28.74
N GLY A 52 45.88 -13.39 -29.94
CA GLY A 52 44.87 -13.00 -30.92
C GLY A 52 43.90 -14.16 -31.17
N PRO A 53 42.70 -13.91 -31.71
CA PRO A 53 41.68 -14.93 -31.93
C PRO A 53 42.19 -16.15 -32.72
N ASP A 54 43.15 -15.92 -33.62
CA ASP A 54 43.86 -16.98 -34.37
C ASP A 54 44.75 -17.85 -33.50
N SER A 55 45.34 -17.30 -32.44
CA SER A 55 46.21 -18.06 -31.52
C SER A 55 45.48 -18.89 -30.48
N ILE A 56 44.19 -18.63 -30.23
CA ILE A 56 43.33 -19.58 -29.50
C ILE A 56 43.00 -20.80 -30.37
N LEU A 57 42.74 -20.58 -31.66
CA LEU A 57 42.46 -21.66 -32.61
C LEU A 57 43.71 -22.52 -32.90
N THR A 58 44.92 -21.96 -32.81
CA THR A 58 46.18 -22.70 -33.01
C THR A 58 46.76 -23.32 -31.74
N ARG A 59 46.22 -23.01 -30.54
CA ARG A 59 46.68 -23.57 -29.24
C ARG A 59 46.37 -25.06 -29.05
N GLY A 60 45.50 -25.63 -29.89
CA GLY A 60 45.13 -27.05 -29.85
C GLY A 60 44.02 -27.35 -28.86
N GLN A 61 44.28 -27.33 -27.55
CA GLN A 61 43.29 -27.61 -26.50
C GLN A 61 43.27 -26.51 -25.43
N ILE A 62 42.07 -26.23 -24.91
CA ILE A 62 41.83 -25.40 -23.72
C ILE A 62 41.03 -26.27 -22.75
N GLY A 63 41.65 -26.69 -21.67
CA GLY A 63 41.13 -27.74 -20.80
C GLY A 63 40.88 -29.04 -21.58
N SER A 64 39.66 -29.59 -21.48
CA SER A 64 39.25 -30.79 -22.21
C SER A 64 38.67 -30.52 -23.61
N TYR A 65 38.74 -29.27 -24.08
CA TYR A 65 38.01 -28.82 -25.28
C TYR A 65 38.97 -28.35 -26.37
N ARG A 66 38.67 -28.71 -27.62
CA ARG A 66 39.41 -28.27 -28.81
C ARG A 66 38.61 -27.18 -29.55
N PRO A 67 39.04 -25.91 -29.54
CA PRO A 67 38.44 -24.85 -30.36
C PRO A 67 38.56 -25.17 -31.86
N ILE A 68 37.51 -24.89 -32.63
CA ILE A 68 37.42 -25.19 -34.06
C ILE A 68 37.28 -23.90 -34.86
N GLU A 69 36.31 -23.07 -34.49
CA GLU A 69 36.01 -21.82 -35.18
C GLU A 69 35.53 -20.76 -34.18
N LEU A 70 35.86 -19.49 -34.46
CA LEU A 70 35.35 -18.37 -33.69
C LEU A 70 33.92 -18.05 -34.14
N ILE A 71 32.95 -18.16 -33.23
CA ILE A 71 31.52 -17.93 -33.52
C ILE A 71 31.01 -16.58 -33.00
N GLY A 72 31.75 -15.91 -32.11
CA GLY A 72 31.38 -14.56 -31.65
C GLY A 72 32.47 -13.86 -30.86
N ARG A 73 32.45 -12.52 -30.86
CA ARG A 73 33.29 -11.68 -29.99
C ARG A 73 32.40 -10.74 -29.19
N GLY A 74 32.65 -10.62 -27.89
CA GLY A 74 31.95 -9.71 -27.01
C GLY A 74 32.90 -8.89 -26.13
N GLY A 75 32.35 -8.00 -25.31
CA GLY A 75 33.15 -7.10 -24.46
C GLY A 75 34.05 -7.83 -23.45
N MET A 76 33.67 -9.03 -23.02
CA MET A 76 34.35 -9.79 -21.96
C MET A 76 35.22 -10.95 -22.45
N GLY A 77 35.13 -11.32 -23.73
CA GLY A 77 35.71 -12.55 -24.23
C GLY A 77 35.28 -12.93 -25.64
N SER A 78 35.89 -14.01 -26.13
CA SER A 78 35.62 -14.61 -27.44
C SER A 78 34.93 -15.95 -27.26
N VAL A 79 33.92 -16.23 -28.08
CA VAL A 79 33.18 -17.50 -28.06
C VAL A 79 33.56 -18.31 -29.28
N TYR A 80 33.98 -19.55 -29.04
CA TYR A 80 34.42 -20.49 -30.06
C TYR A 80 33.46 -21.68 -30.09
N ARG A 81 33.18 -22.22 -31.27
CA ARG A 81 32.71 -23.59 -31.38
C ARG A 81 33.88 -24.50 -31.09
N ALA A 82 33.69 -25.45 -30.19
CA ALA A 82 34.71 -26.40 -29.78
C ALA A 82 34.13 -27.82 -29.73
N GLU A 83 34.99 -28.81 -29.61
CA GLU A 83 34.62 -30.21 -29.35
C GLU A 83 35.18 -30.65 -28.00
N ASN A 84 34.41 -31.42 -27.24
CA ASN A 84 34.93 -32.13 -26.07
C ASN A 84 35.73 -33.38 -26.48
N ALA A 85 36.29 -34.10 -25.51
CA ALA A 85 37.06 -35.32 -25.75
C ALA A 85 36.29 -36.42 -26.54
N ASP A 86 34.95 -36.44 -26.44
CA ASP A 86 34.09 -37.39 -27.16
C ASP A 86 33.68 -36.91 -28.57
N GLY A 87 34.18 -35.75 -29.01
CA GLY A 87 33.80 -35.14 -30.29
C GLY A 87 32.42 -34.47 -30.28
N LYS A 88 31.81 -34.26 -29.11
CA LYS A 88 30.54 -33.54 -28.99
C LYS A 88 30.79 -32.04 -29.14
N PRO A 89 30.03 -31.34 -30.02
CA PRO A 89 30.18 -29.90 -30.20
C PRO A 89 29.65 -29.12 -28.98
N ILE A 90 30.39 -28.10 -28.57
CA ILE A 90 30.12 -27.20 -27.45
C ILE A 90 30.47 -25.76 -27.83
N ALA A 91 29.93 -24.79 -27.10
CA ALA A 91 30.38 -23.40 -27.17
C ALA A 91 31.37 -23.16 -26.02
N LEU A 92 32.55 -22.65 -26.37
CA LEU A 92 33.64 -22.36 -25.44
C LEU A 92 33.87 -20.85 -25.39
N LYS A 93 33.47 -20.21 -24.30
CA LYS A 93 33.68 -18.78 -24.08
C LYS A 93 34.96 -18.58 -23.28
N VAL A 94 35.94 -17.93 -23.89
CA VAL A 94 37.25 -17.64 -23.29
C VAL A 94 37.30 -16.16 -22.92
N LEU A 95 37.58 -15.86 -21.64
CA LEU A 95 37.66 -14.48 -21.15
C LEU A 95 38.95 -13.79 -21.61
N ARG A 96 38.90 -12.46 -21.74
CA ARG A 96 40.09 -11.65 -22.02
C ARG A 96 41.04 -11.63 -20.81
N GLN A 97 42.36 -11.60 -21.07
CA GLN A 97 43.39 -11.67 -20.03
C GLN A 97 43.44 -10.44 -19.09
N ASP A 98 42.98 -9.26 -19.54
CA ASP A 98 42.88 -8.03 -18.73
C ASP A 98 41.87 -8.13 -17.59
N ILE A 99 40.88 -9.02 -17.70
CA ILE A 99 39.88 -9.31 -16.66
C ILE A 99 40.41 -10.40 -15.70
N ASN A 100 41.31 -11.28 -16.16
CA ASN A 100 41.81 -12.42 -15.40
C ASN A 100 42.73 -12.05 -14.21
N GLY A 101 43.28 -10.83 -14.18
CA GLY A 101 44.14 -10.35 -13.09
C GLY A 101 43.40 -10.00 -11.78
N SER A 102 42.08 -9.87 -11.80
CA SER A 102 41.28 -9.44 -10.63
C SER A 102 40.70 -10.64 -9.88
N LYS A 103 41.19 -10.89 -8.65
CA LYS A 103 40.62 -11.90 -7.72
C LYS A 103 39.11 -11.72 -7.47
N LEU A 104 38.64 -10.47 -7.52
CA LEU A 104 37.23 -10.12 -7.33
C LEU A 104 36.37 -10.48 -8.55
N ALA A 105 36.90 -10.31 -9.77
CA ALA A 105 36.23 -10.74 -11.01
C ALA A 105 36.08 -12.26 -11.09
N LEU A 106 37.13 -13.01 -10.70
CA LEU A 106 37.12 -14.48 -10.64
C LEU A 106 36.14 -15.06 -9.60
N GLN A 107 36.02 -14.47 -8.41
CA GLN A 107 35.05 -14.90 -7.40
C GLN A 107 33.60 -14.68 -7.86
N ARG A 108 33.32 -13.59 -8.56
CA ARG A 108 31.99 -13.26 -9.11
C ARG A 108 31.62 -14.16 -10.29
N PHE A 109 32.58 -14.36 -11.20
CA PHE A 109 32.51 -15.30 -12.30
C PHE A 109 32.11 -16.72 -11.82
N ARG A 110 32.72 -17.21 -10.74
CA ARG A 110 32.33 -18.50 -10.13
C ARG A 110 30.92 -18.48 -9.57
N LYS A 111 30.51 -17.41 -8.88
CA LYS A 111 29.17 -17.27 -8.27
C LYS A 111 28.05 -17.25 -9.32
N GLU A 112 28.26 -16.60 -10.46
CA GLU A 112 27.29 -16.53 -11.56
C GLU A 112 27.23 -17.83 -12.37
N ALA A 113 28.37 -18.50 -12.54
CA ALA A 113 28.41 -19.79 -13.19
C ALA A 113 27.76 -20.89 -12.32
N THR A 114 27.75 -20.74 -10.98
CA THR A 114 26.88 -21.55 -10.09
C THR A 114 25.39 -21.34 -10.39
N LEU A 115 24.93 -20.09 -10.60
CA LEU A 115 23.53 -19.80 -10.95
C LEU A 115 23.12 -20.44 -12.29
N LEU A 116 24.03 -20.47 -13.27
CA LEU A 116 23.86 -21.18 -14.55
C LEU A 116 23.79 -22.71 -14.38
N GLY A 117 24.59 -23.28 -13.48
CA GLY A 117 24.63 -24.72 -13.22
C GLY A 117 23.41 -25.28 -12.49
N GLU A 118 22.72 -24.47 -11.69
CA GLU A 118 21.54 -24.87 -10.90
C GLU A 118 20.22 -24.81 -11.69
N SER A 119 20.22 -24.20 -12.88
CA SER A 119 19.01 -24.01 -13.68
C SER A 119 18.82 -25.08 -14.76
N ALA A 120 18.00 -26.09 -14.46
CA ALA A 120 17.63 -27.14 -15.42
C ALA A 120 16.54 -26.72 -16.44
N SER A 121 16.39 -25.42 -16.74
CA SER A 121 15.34 -24.92 -17.64
C SER A 121 15.73 -25.13 -19.11
N PRO A 122 14.85 -25.68 -19.98
CA PRO A 122 15.12 -25.82 -21.42
C PRO A 122 15.46 -24.51 -22.14
N ALA A 123 14.95 -23.39 -21.61
CA ALA A 123 15.11 -22.04 -22.16
C ALA A 123 16.45 -21.38 -21.79
N ILE A 124 17.34 -22.06 -21.06
CA ILE A 124 18.67 -21.56 -20.67
C ILE A 124 19.74 -22.48 -21.24
N THR A 125 20.84 -21.89 -21.72
CA THR A 125 21.99 -22.66 -22.19
C THR A 125 22.63 -23.43 -21.03
N LYS A 126 22.77 -24.75 -21.18
CA LYS A 126 23.41 -25.57 -20.15
C LYS A 126 24.88 -25.23 -20.01
N LEU A 127 25.33 -25.00 -18.78
CA LEU A 127 26.74 -24.92 -18.45
C LEU A 127 27.27 -26.32 -18.16
N TYR A 128 28.31 -26.74 -18.88
CA TYR A 128 28.97 -28.03 -18.66
C TYR A 128 30.13 -27.90 -17.68
N GLU A 129 30.97 -26.90 -17.87
CA GLU A 129 32.20 -26.74 -17.08
C GLU A 129 32.64 -25.27 -17.00
N ILE A 130 33.24 -24.95 -15.87
CA ILE A 130 34.00 -23.72 -15.66
C ILE A 130 35.43 -24.16 -15.39
N GLY A 131 36.37 -23.64 -16.16
CA GLY A 131 37.76 -24.03 -16.01
C GLY A 131 38.70 -22.85 -16.17
N GLU A 132 39.95 -23.11 -15.79
CA GLU A 132 41.08 -22.23 -16.05
C GLU A 132 42.18 -23.10 -16.65
N ASP A 133 42.74 -22.67 -17.77
CA ASP A 133 43.84 -23.36 -18.44
C ASP A 133 44.89 -22.36 -18.90
N ASP A 134 46.11 -22.56 -18.41
CA ASP A 134 47.30 -21.74 -18.68
C ASP A 134 47.00 -20.22 -18.64
N GLY A 135 46.39 -19.80 -17.52
CA GLY A 135 46.04 -18.41 -17.23
C GLY A 135 44.86 -17.86 -18.04
N LEU A 136 44.09 -18.70 -18.73
CA LEU A 136 42.83 -18.33 -19.39
C LEU A 136 41.64 -18.96 -18.68
N SER A 137 40.69 -18.12 -18.27
CA SER A 137 39.41 -18.60 -17.73
C SER A 137 38.44 -18.89 -18.88
N PHE A 138 37.75 -20.02 -18.82
CA PHE A 138 36.79 -20.43 -19.84
C PHE A 138 35.47 -20.98 -19.26
N LEU A 139 34.42 -20.89 -20.07
CA LEU A 139 33.11 -21.49 -19.84
C LEU A 139 32.80 -22.43 -21.00
N ALA A 140 32.62 -23.71 -20.70
CA ALA A 140 32.13 -24.70 -21.65
C ALA A 140 30.61 -24.82 -21.49
N MET A 141 29.86 -24.49 -22.54
CA MET A 141 28.40 -24.44 -22.53
C MET A 141 27.80 -25.16 -23.73
N GLU A 142 26.49 -25.38 -23.68
CA GLU A 142 25.69 -25.88 -24.78
C GLU A 142 25.90 -25.01 -26.04
N LEU A 143 26.32 -25.64 -27.14
CA LEU A 143 26.30 -24.99 -28.44
C LEU A 143 24.86 -24.93 -28.94
N VAL A 144 24.34 -23.72 -29.13
CA VAL A 144 23.03 -23.51 -29.73
C VAL A 144 23.20 -23.33 -31.23
N ASP A 145 22.65 -24.26 -32.00
CA ASP A 145 22.58 -24.15 -33.46
C ASP A 145 21.43 -23.19 -33.83
N GLY A 146 21.77 -21.97 -34.28
CA GLY A 146 20.81 -20.89 -34.46
C GLY A 146 21.43 -19.51 -34.66
N ILE A 147 20.61 -18.46 -34.61
CA ILE A 147 21.04 -17.04 -34.73
C ILE A 147 20.65 -16.24 -33.48
N SER A 148 21.31 -15.11 -33.24
CA SER A 148 20.88 -14.20 -32.16
C SER A 148 19.70 -13.33 -32.61
N LEU A 149 18.89 -12.89 -31.65
CA LEU A 149 17.80 -11.94 -31.91
C LEU A 149 18.35 -10.64 -32.50
N HIS A 150 19.53 -10.19 -32.08
CA HIS A 150 20.22 -9.05 -32.69
C HIS A 150 20.48 -9.23 -34.19
N GLN A 151 20.94 -10.41 -34.62
CA GLN A 151 21.15 -10.71 -36.04
C GLN A 151 19.84 -10.71 -36.82
N LEU A 152 18.77 -11.29 -36.25
CA LEU A 152 17.45 -11.25 -36.87
C LEU A 152 16.96 -9.80 -37.05
N MET A 153 17.08 -8.97 -36.01
CA MET A 153 16.59 -7.58 -36.02
C MET A 153 17.32 -6.70 -37.05
N LYS A 154 18.61 -6.95 -37.29
CA LYS A 154 19.42 -6.17 -38.24
C LYS A 154 18.85 -6.16 -39.66
N ASP A 155 18.30 -7.29 -40.10
CA ASP A 155 17.84 -7.46 -41.49
C ASP A 155 16.32 -7.37 -41.64
N HIS A 156 15.57 -7.46 -40.54
CA HIS A 156 14.11 -7.68 -40.57
C HIS A 156 13.27 -6.68 -39.76
N CYS A 157 13.88 -5.78 -38.98
CA CYS A 157 13.11 -4.77 -38.25
C CYS A 157 12.50 -3.70 -39.18
N PRO A 158 11.31 -3.15 -38.83
CA PRO A 158 10.45 -3.56 -37.72
C PRO A 158 9.75 -4.91 -37.97
N LEU A 159 9.68 -5.74 -36.94
CA LEU A 159 9.06 -7.06 -36.99
C LEU A 159 7.53 -6.97 -36.84
N PRO A 160 6.75 -7.87 -37.47
CA PRO A 160 5.29 -7.93 -37.28
C PRO A 160 4.91 -8.19 -35.82
N GLU A 161 3.92 -7.46 -35.30
CA GLU A 161 3.47 -7.50 -33.90
C GLU A 161 3.28 -8.93 -33.37
N ARG A 162 2.54 -9.77 -34.10
CA ARG A 162 2.27 -11.14 -33.69
C ARG A 162 3.56 -11.98 -33.55
N VAL A 163 4.50 -11.85 -34.49
CA VAL A 163 5.77 -12.60 -34.46
C VAL A 163 6.61 -12.14 -33.27
N THR A 164 6.68 -10.83 -33.06
CA THR A 164 7.38 -10.22 -31.93
C THR A 164 6.83 -10.73 -30.59
N LEU A 165 5.51 -10.72 -30.40
CA LEU A 165 4.88 -11.21 -29.17
C LEU A 165 5.09 -12.72 -28.96
N MET A 166 5.15 -13.53 -30.03
CA MET A 166 5.46 -14.96 -29.91
C MET A 166 6.90 -15.21 -29.42
N ILE A 167 7.88 -14.47 -29.94
CA ILE A 167 9.27 -14.54 -29.48
C ILE A 167 9.37 -14.11 -28.01
N ILE A 168 8.71 -13.00 -27.65
CA ILE A 168 8.70 -12.45 -26.30
C ILE A 168 8.03 -13.41 -25.31
N ALA A 169 6.94 -14.08 -25.70
CA ALA A 169 6.32 -15.10 -24.88
C ALA A 169 7.28 -16.26 -24.55
N GLU A 170 8.12 -16.72 -25.49
CA GLU A 170 9.13 -17.75 -25.23
C GLU A 170 10.23 -17.25 -24.29
N ILE A 171 10.72 -16.02 -24.48
CA ILE A 171 11.69 -15.39 -23.58
C ILE A 171 11.14 -15.31 -22.15
N LEU A 172 9.91 -14.83 -22.01
CA LEU A 172 9.23 -14.67 -20.73
C LEU A 172 8.99 -16.01 -20.03
N ARG A 173 8.69 -17.09 -20.74
CA ARG A 173 8.62 -18.44 -20.15
C ARG A 173 9.96 -18.85 -19.52
N GLY A 174 11.08 -18.57 -20.20
CA GLY A 174 12.42 -18.83 -19.67
C GLY A 174 12.71 -18.00 -18.42
N LEU A 175 12.45 -16.69 -18.48
CA LEU A 175 12.64 -15.78 -17.35
C LEU A 175 11.73 -16.12 -16.16
N ALA A 176 10.48 -16.54 -16.40
CA ALA A 176 9.55 -16.94 -15.34
C ALA A 176 10.14 -18.06 -14.48
N THR A 177 10.76 -19.07 -15.11
CA THR A 177 11.42 -20.17 -14.38
C THR A 177 12.64 -19.73 -13.55
N LEU A 178 13.29 -18.64 -13.94
CA LEU A 178 14.39 -18.04 -13.16
C LEU A 178 13.85 -17.25 -11.97
N HIS A 179 12.85 -16.40 -12.24
CA HIS A 179 12.28 -15.50 -11.25
C HIS A 179 11.58 -16.27 -10.13
N GLU A 180 10.93 -17.40 -10.43
CA GLU A 180 10.35 -18.33 -9.44
C GLU A 180 11.39 -18.86 -8.46
N LYS A 181 12.65 -18.99 -8.89
CA LYS A 181 13.79 -19.40 -8.05
C LYS A 181 14.58 -18.20 -7.51
N ALA A 182 13.98 -17.01 -7.49
CA ALA A 182 14.60 -15.75 -7.08
C ALA A 182 15.93 -15.41 -7.80
N THR A 183 16.07 -15.88 -9.05
CA THR A 183 17.25 -15.62 -9.90
C THR A 183 16.88 -14.59 -10.97
N VAL A 184 17.76 -13.60 -11.18
CA VAL A 184 17.58 -12.51 -12.16
C VAL A 184 18.72 -12.59 -13.19
N HIS A 185 18.42 -12.39 -14.47
CA HIS A 185 19.39 -12.45 -15.57
C HIS A 185 20.33 -11.24 -15.61
N ARG A 186 19.81 -10.02 -15.38
CA ARG A 186 20.51 -8.72 -15.19
C ARG A 186 21.20 -8.11 -16.42
N ASP A 187 21.50 -8.88 -17.46
CA ASP A 187 22.07 -8.40 -18.74
C ASP A 187 21.28 -8.93 -19.95
N LEU A 188 19.96 -8.83 -19.89
CA LEU A 188 19.11 -9.25 -21.00
C LEU A 188 19.22 -8.25 -22.16
N LYS A 189 19.56 -8.71 -23.36
CA LYS A 189 19.66 -7.91 -24.58
C LYS A 189 19.53 -8.78 -25.83
N PRO A 190 19.23 -8.23 -27.01
CA PRO A 190 19.06 -9.01 -28.24
C PRO A 190 20.24 -9.92 -28.61
N ALA A 191 21.47 -9.57 -28.24
CA ALA A 191 22.66 -10.39 -28.48
C ALA A 191 22.74 -11.65 -27.60
N ASN A 192 22.07 -11.64 -26.44
CA ASN A 192 22.07 -12.72 -25.44
C ASN A 192 20.84 -13.64 -25.56
N ILE A 193 20.01 -13.43 -26.59
CA ILE A 193 18.81 -14.21 -26.88
C ILE A 193 19.05 -14.97 -28.18
N LEU A 194 19.07 -16.30 -28.13
CA LEU A 194 19.34 -17.17 -29.27
C LEU A 194 18.07 -17.87 -29.75
N LEU A 195 17.86 -17.92 -31.06
CA LEU A 195 16.75 -18.58 -31.74
C LEU A 195 17.25 -19.89 -32.38
N VAL A 196 16.71 -21.03 -31.96
CA VAL A 196 17.14 -22.38 -32.38
C VAL A 196 16.67 -22.70 -33.82
N GLN A 197 17.57 -23.28 -34.62
CA GLN A 197 17.43 -23.56 -36.07
C GLN A 197 16.24 -24.47 -36.47
N SER A 198 15.59 -25.21 -35.55
CA SER A 198 14.44 -26.09 -35.88
C SER A 198 13.24 -25.33 -36.48
N LEU A 199 13.31 -24.00 -36.47
CA LEU A 199 12.53 -23.04 -37.24
C LEU A 199 12.43 -23.29 -38.76
N ALA A 200 13.33 -24.08 -39.38
CA ALA A 200 13.38 -24.24 -40.84
C ALA A 200 12.70 -25.52 -41.39
N THR A 201 12.44 -26.54 -40.57
CA THR A 201 12.16 -27.90 -41.10
C THR A 201 10.71 -28.13 -41.56
N GLU A 202 9.75 -27.25 -41.23
CA GLU A 202 8.40 -27.31 -41.81
C GLU A 202 8.20 -26.42 -43.05
N ILE A 203 9.27 -25.79 -43.54
CA ILE A 203 9.22 -24.99 -44.79
C ILE A 203 9.52 -25.86 -46.03
N GLY A 204 9.80 -27.16 -45.86
CA GLY A 204 10.24 -28.06 -46.93
C GLY A 204 9.24 -29.17 -47.32
N ALA A 205 8.11 -28.82 -47.93
CA ALA A 205 7.38 -29.72 -48.84
C ALA A 205 7.53 -29.28 -50.31
N PHE A 206 8.71 -28.76 -50.68
CA PHE A 206 9.07 -28.47 -52.07
C PHE A 206 10.50 -28.95 -52.39
N ASP A 207 10.55 -29.85 -53.36
CA ASP A 207 11.66 -30.45 -54.13
C ASP A 207 13.09 -30.49 -53.53
N SER A 208 13.48 -31.70 -53.11
CA SER A 208 14.78 -32.06 -52.54
C SER A 208 15.90 -32.30 -53.57
N GLN A 209 15.87 -31.72 -54.77
CA GLN A 209 16.85 -32.07 -55.83
C GLN A 209 17.93 -31.04 -56.16
N THR A 210 17.99 -29.87 -55.50
CA THR A 210 19.01 -28.85 -55.84
C THR A 210 19.56 -28.09 -54.64
N LEU A 211 20.21 -28.75 -53.68
CA LEU A 211 21.10 -28.07 -52.73
C LEU A 211 22.35 -28.94 -52.45
N SER A 212 23.51 -28.43 -52.85
CA SER A 212 24.82 -29.01 -52.54
C SER A 212 25.25 -28.64 -51.10
N PRO A 213 26.08 -29.45 -50.41
CA PRO A 213 26.23 -29.41 -48.94
C PRO A 213 27.17 -28.33 -48.38
N SER A 214 27.52 -27.28 -49.13
CA SER A 214 28.70 -26.45 -48.80
C SER A 214 28.44 -25.02 -48.31
N ASN A 215 27.20 -24.62 -48.01
CA ASN A 215 26.91 -23.31 -47.42
C ASN A 215 26.24 -23.49 -46.05
N SER A 216 26.71 -22.75 -45.05
CA SER A 216 26.17 -22.76 -43.68
C SER A 216 24.67 -22.44 -43.68
N ASN A 217 23.88 -23.34 -43.07
CA ASN A 217 22.42 -23.25 -43.02
C ASN A 217 21.87 -22.02 -42.28
N ALA A 218 22.70 -21.23 -41.58
CA ALA A 218 22.30 -19.99 -40.91
C ALA A 218 21.83 -18.90 -41.90
N ASP A 219 22.43 -18.84 -43.10
CA ASP A 219 22.05 -17.88 -44.16
C ASP A 219 20.63 -18.10 -44.68
N ALA A 220 20.10 -19.33 -44.58
CA ALA A 220 18.76 -19.67 -45.04
C ALA A 220 17.66 -19.11 -44.10
N VAL A 221 17.92 -19.09 -42.78
CA VAL A 221 16.99 -18.55 -41.77
C VAL A 221 16.86 -17.03 -41.90
N VAL A 222 17.97 -16.34 -42.19
CA VAL A 222 18.00 -14.88 -42.38
C VAL A 222 17.29 -14.44 -43.67
N LYS A 223 17.13 -15.30 -44.69
CA LYS A 223 16.50 -14.94 -45.97
C LYS A 223 15.05 -15.41 -46.12
N ALA A 224 14.52 -16.17 -45.17
CA ALA A 224 13.14 -16.66 -45.22
C ALA A 224 12.13 -15.53 -44.93
N PRO A 225 10.92 -15.56 -45.53
CA PRO A 225 9.88 -14.58 -45.20
C PRO A 225 9.43 -14.74 -43.74
N ILE A 226 9.61 -13.69 -42.93
CA ILE A 226 9.29 -13.64 -41.50
C ILE A 226 7.86 -14.10 -41.19
N SER A 227 6.92 -13.90 -42.12
CA SER A 227 5.52 -14.31 -41.99
C SER A 227 5.30 -15.83 -41.91
N LYS A 228 6.31 -16.64 -42.22
CA LYS A 228 6.28 -18.12 -42.12
C LYS A 228 7.06 -18.68 -40.92
N LEU A 229 7.56 -17.82 -40.04
CA LEU A 229 8.34 -18.22 -38.87
C LEU A 229 7.44 -18.94 -37.84
N VAL A 230 7.70 -20.22 -37.57
CA VAL A 230 6.97 -21.01 -36.56
C VAL A 230 7.73 -20.95 -35.24
N ILE A 231 7.22 -20.17 -34.28
CA ILE A 231 7.76 -20.13 -32.90
C ILE A 231 7.04 -21.17 -32.04
N ALA A 232 7.77 -22.13 -31.48
CA ALA A 232 7.26 -23.19 -30.62
C ALA A 232 8.02 -23.24 -29.29
N ALA A 233 7.49 -23.99 -28.31
CA ALA A 233 8.14 -24.14 -27.02
C ALA A 233 9.58 -24.67 -27.16
N GLY A 234 10.55 -23.96 -26.61
CA GLY A 234 11.97 -24.34 -26.64
C GLY A 234 12.75 -23.84 -27.86
N THR A 235 12.18 -22.94 -28.67
CA THR A 235 12.89 -22.29 -29.78
C THR A 235 13.74 -21.10 -29.36
N VAL A 236 13.65 -20.66 -28.09
CA VAL A 236 14.48 -19.58 -27.54
C VAL A 236 15.40 -20.14 -26.45
N LYS A 237 16.67 -19.71 -26.48
CA LYS A 237 17.63 -19.94 -25.41
C LYS A 237 18.27 -18.63 -24.94
N LEU A 238 18.22 -18.41 -23.63
CA LEU A 238 18.91 -17.33 -22.94
C LEU A 238 20.33 -17.77 -22.60
N THR A 239 21.29 -16.89 -22.88
CA THR A 239 22.72 -17.10 -22.60
C THR A 239 23.30 -15.87 -21.90
N ASP A 240 24.51 -16.00 -21.36
CA ASP A 240 25.30 -14.89 -20.83
C ASP A 240 24.61 -14.08 -19.70
N PHE A 241 24.43 -14.74 -18.55
CA PHE A 241 23.96 -14.11 -17.31
C PHE A 241 25.03 -13.16 -16.78
N GLY A 242 24.87 -11.86 -17.04
CA GLY A 242 25.38 -10.80 -16.19
C GLY A 242 26.87 -10.79 -15.80
N LEU A 243 27.75 -11.52 -16.51
CA LEU A 243 29.17 -11.78 -16.18
C LEU A 243 30.05 -10.54 -15.89
N ALA A 244 29.51 -9.33 -16.04
CA ALA A 244 30.24 -8.08 -16.15
C ALA A 244 30.09 -7.06 -15.02
N ARG A 245 29.03 -7.09 -14.22
CA ARG A 245 28.49 -5.81 -13.74
C ARG A 245 28.66 -5.43 -12.29
N HIS A 246 29.61 -6.05 -11.61
CA HIS A 246 30.16 -5.47 -10.39
C HIS A 246 31.63 -5.03 -10.54
N VAL A 247 32.18 -5.02 -11.76
CA VAL A 247 33.59 -4.67 -11.98
C VAL A 247 33.91 -3.21 -11.62
N ASP A 248 32.95 -2.27 -11.64
CA ASP A 248 33.20 -0.88 -11.22
C ASP A 248 32.21 -0.39 -10.16
N GLN A 249 32.55 -0.62 -8.88
CA GLN A 249 32.24 0.26 -7.74
C GLN A 249 33.24 -0.15 -6.65
N PRO A 250 34.33 0.63 -6.49
CA PRO A 250 34.27 1.78 -5.59
C PRO A 250 34.96 3.04 -6.15
N GLU A 251 34.46 4.21 -5.73
CA GLU A 251 35.20 5.48 -5.61
C GLU A 251 36.32 5.74 -6.64
N SER A 252 35.99 6.07 -7.90
CA SER A 252 36.79 6.93 -8.81
C SER A 252 36.16 6.95 -10.20
N LEU A 253 35.45 8.03 -10.52
CA LEU A 253 35.18 8.45 -11.90
C LEU A 253 36.48 9.03 -12.49
N GLU A 254 37.49 8.20 -12.75
CA GLU A 254 38.63 8.57 -13.59
C GLU A 254 38.53 7.85 -14.93
N LEU A 255 38.10 8.61 -15.94
CA LEU A 255 38.18 8.28 -17.36
C LEU A 255 39.64 7.98 -17.74
N THR A 256 40.02 6.70 -17.75
CA THR A 256 41.25 6.27 -18.42
C THR A 256 40.97 6.13 -19.92
N LYS A 257 41.90 6.65 -20.73
CA LYS A 257 41.89 6.82 -22.21
C LYS A 257 41.81 5.51 -23.02
N THR A 258 40.88 4.62 -22.70
CA THR A 258 40.55 3.43 -23.50
C THR A 258 39.04 3.28 -23.57
N ASN A 259 38.51 3.48 -24.79
CA ASN A 259 37.10 3.61 -25.16
C ASN A 259 36.26 2.32 -24.99
N ALA A 260 36.49 1.52 -23.94
CA ALA A 260 35.82 0.24 -23.72
C ALA A 260 34.88 0.32 -22.51
N VAL A 261 33.72 0.94 -22.69
CA VAL A 261 32.60 0.80 -21.74
C VAL A 261 32.11 -0.65 -21.81
N LEU A 262 32.26 -1.40 -20.72
CA LEU A 262 31.89 -2.80 -20.64
C LEU A 262 30.36 -2.95 -20.43
N GLY A 263 29.62 -3.07 -21.53
CA GLY A 263 28.16 -3.32 -21.56
C GLY A 263 27.43 -2.44 -22.59
N THR A 264 26.24 -2.86 -23.05
CA THR A 264 25.39 -2.05 -23.96
C THR A 264 24.35 -1.29 -23.12
N PRO A 265 24.56 0.00 -22.80
CA PRO A 265 23.74 0.70 -21.82
C PRO A 265 22.26 0.89 -22.22
N GLN A 266 21.93 0.64 -23.49
CA GLN A 266 20.63 0.90 -24.11
C GLN A 266 19.47 0.02 -23.61
N TYR A 267 19.75 -1.07 -22.90
CA TYR A 267 18.72 -1.98 -22.37
C TYR A 267 18.65 -1.99 -20.84
N MET A 268 19.47 -1.18 -20.16
CA MET A 268 19.55 -1.21 -18.71
C MET A 268 18.38 -0.52 -18.03
N ALA A 269 17.95 -1.14 -16.94
CA ALA A 269 16.95 -0.55 -16.07
C ALA A 269 17.55 0.67 -15.33
N PRO A 270 16.73 1.71 -15.06
CA PRO A 270 17.13 2.92 -14.32
C PRO A 270 17.90 2.64 -13.03
N GLU A 271 17.44 1.68 -12.23
CA GLU A 271 18.01 1.27 -10.96
C GLU A 271 19.40 0.61 -11.09
N GLN A 272 19.76 0.10 -12.26
CA GLN A 272 21.12 -0.43 -12.51
C GLN A 272 22.17 0.68 -12.63
N PHE A 273 21.75 1.95 -12.77
CA PHE A 273 22.64 3.11 -12.76
C PHE A 273 22.78 3.75 -11.36
N ALA A 274 22.01 3.30 -10.36
CA ALA A 274 22.04 3.83 -9.00
C ALA A 274 22.81 2.92 -8.05
N ALA A 275 23.61 3.49 -7.15
CA ALA A 275 24.30 2.72 -6.12
C ALA A 275 23.32 2.23 -5.03
N GLY A 276 23.51 1.00 -4.53
CA GLY A 276 22.83 0.49 -3.34
C GLY A 276 21.38 0.04 -3.48
N HIS A 277 20.81 -0.02 -4.69
CA HIS A 277 19.46 -0.57 -4.90
C HIS A 277 19.48 -2.09 -5.04
N ASP A 278 18.52 -2.77 -4.40
CA ASP A 278 18.31 -4.21 -4.62
C ASP A 278 17.90 -4.47 -6.07
N ILE A 279 18.64 -5.34 -6.76
CA ILE A 279 18.29 -5.79 -8.12
C ILE A 279 17.30 -6.94 -8.00
N ASP A 280 16.09 -6.73 -8.52
CA ASP A 280 14.98 -7.69 -8.52
C ASP A 280 14.58 -8.06 -9.96
N PRO A 281 13.61 -8.98 -10.16
CA PRO A 281 13.15 -9.41 -11.48
C PRO A 281 12.68 -8.29 -12.43
N THR A 282 12.32 -7.11 -11.93
CA THR A 282 11.81 -6.00 -12.74
C THR A 282 12.87 -5.38 -13.66
N VAL A 283 14.15 -5.64 -13.39
CA VAL A 283 15.27 -5.25 -14.26
C VAL A 283 15.20 -5.99 -15.59
N ASP A 284 14.92 -7.30 -15.57
CA ASP A 284 14.80 -8.11 -16.78
C ASP A 284 13.54 -7.72 -17.57
N ILE A 285 12.47 -7.34 -16.88
CA ILE A 285 11.24 -6.81 -17.48
C ILE A 285 11.52 -5.52 -18.26
N TYR A 286 12.28 -4.60 -17.67
CA TYR A 286 12.64 -3.36 -18.34
C TYR A 286 13.49 -3.61 -19.59
N ALA A 287 14.51 -4.45 -19.46
CA ALA A 287 15.38 -4.83 -20.57
C ALA A 287 14.60 -5.50 -21.72
N LEU A 288 13.61 -6.32 -21.37
CA LEU A 288 12.71 -6.93 -22.34
C LEU A 288 11.75 -5.91 -22.96
N GLY A 289 11.27 -4.92 -22.20
CA GLY A 289 10.50 -3.79 -22.71
C GLY A 289 11.28 -2.97 -23.74
N ALA A 290 12.56 -2.71 -23.48
CA ALA A 290 13.46 -2.02 -24.41
C ALA A 290 13.73 -2.86 -25.67
N THR A 291 13.91 -4.17 -25.50
CA THR A 291 14.05 -5.12 -26.62
C THR A 291 12.78 -5.17 -27.48
N LEU A 292 11.61 -5.27 -26.85
CA LEU A 292 10.31 -5.29 -27.50
C LEU A 292 10.04 -3.99 -28.26
N PHE A 293 10.41 -2.84 -27.67
CA PHE A 293 10.33 -1.53 -28.32
C PHE A 293 11.11 -1.52 -29.64
N GLU A 294 12.35 -2.00 -29.61
CA GLU A 294 13.23 -2.02 -30.78
C GLU A 294 12.76 -3.00 -31.85
N MET A 295 12.24 -4.17 -31.46
CA MET A 295 11.65 -5.12 -32.40
C MET A 295 10.46 -4.53 -33.16
N LEU A 296 9.61 -3.74 -32.48
CA LEU A 296 8.39 -3.17 -33.07
C LEU A 296 8.62 -1.88 -33.86
N SER A 297 9.63 -1.09 -33.48
CA SER A 297 9.89 0.23 -34.08
C SER A 297 11.12 0.26 -35.01
N GLY A 298 12.02 -0.71 -34.88
CA GLY A 298 13.34 -0.71 -35.51
C GLY A 298 14.32 0.33 -34.95
N ARG A 299 14.00 0.96 -33.80
CA ARG A 299 14.82 2.00 -33.17
C ARG A 299 14.96 1.74 -31.67
N HIS A 300 16.06 2.17 -31.06
CA HIS A 300 16.18 2.12 -29.60
C HIS A 300 15.14 3.02 -28.93
N ALA A 301 14.64 2.60 -27.77
CA ALA A 301 13.66 3.36 -26.98
C ALA A 301 14.17 4.75 -26.58
N LEU A 302 15.46 4.84 -26.26
CA LEU A 302 16.15 6.03 -25.76
C LEU A 302 17.53 6.11 -26.42
N PRO A 303 17.64 6.70 -27.62
CA PRO A 303 18.90 6.83 -28.33
C PRO A 303 19.79 7.91 -27.68
N ALA A 304 21.07 7.61 -27.51
CA ALA A 304 22.06 8.53 -26.94
C ALA A 304 23.47 8.18 -27.44
N ASP A 305 24.34 9.20 -27.49
CA ASP A 305 25.68 9.10 -28.09
C ASP A 305 26.78 8.85 -27.03
N SER A 306 26.44 8.98 -25.74
CA SER A 306 27.36 8.74 -24.62
C SER A 306 26.73 7.92 -23.50
N PHE A 307 27.55 7.22 -22.73
CA PHE A 307 27.07 6.42 -21.59
C PHE A 307 26.31 7.25 -20.54
N ILE A 308 26.81 8.45 -20.23
CA ILE A 308 26.20 9.35 -19.24
C ILE A 308 24.82 9.82 -19.73
N GLU A 309 24.71 10.12 -21.01
CA GLU A 309 23.45 10.52 -21.63
C GLU A 309 22.44 9.36 -21.62
N VAL A 310 22.85 8.15 -22.00
CA VAL A 310 22.02 6.94 -21.92
C VAL A 310 21.50 6.75 -20.49
N ALA A 311 22.38 6.81 -19.49
CA ALA A 311 21.99 6.66 -18.07
C ALA A 311 20.99 7.74 -17.63
N THR A 312 21.18 8.99 -18.07
CA THR A 312 20.28 10.11 -17.76
C THR A 312 18.91 9.90 -18.40
N GLN A 313 18.87 9.53 -19.68
CA GLN A 313 17.62 9.25 -20.39
C GLN A 313 16.86 8.08 -19.77
N HIS A 314 17.54 6.97 -19.45
CA HIS A 314 16.87 5.85 -18.79
C HIS A 314 16.26 6.27 -17.45
N ARG A 315 16.89 7.16 -16.68
CA ARG A 315 16.37 7.64 -15.39
C ARG A 315 15.23 8.67 -15.50
N GLN A 316 15.23 9.51 -16.53
CA GLN A 316 14.37 10.72 -16.55
C GLN A 316 13.41 10.77 -17.74
N THR A 317 13.77 10.20 -18.88
CA THR A 317 13.03 10.40 -20.14
C THR A 317 12.05 9.25 -20.39
N ARG A 318 10.75 9.55 -20.52
CA ARG A 318 9.76 8.56 -20.98
C ARG A 318 9.93 8.30 -22.49
N PRO A 319 10.04 7.04 -22.94
CA PRO A 319 10.05 6.71 -24.37
C PRO A 319 8.73 7.11 -25.06
N PRO A 320 8.75 7.41 -26.37
CA PRO A 320 7.52 7.67 -27.12
C PRO A 320 6.64 6.40 -27.19
N LEU A 321 5.33 6.55 -27.34
CA LEU A 321 4.45 5.39 -27.55
C LEU A 321 4.76 4.72 -28.89
N ILE A 322 4.80 3.38 -28.91
CA ILE A 322 5.07 2.63 -30.14
C ILE A 322 4.03 2.93 -31.21
N SER A 323 2.75 3.06 -30.85
CA SER A 323 1.69 3.39 -31.80
C SER A 323 1.90 4.74 -32.51
N SER A 324 2.67 5.66 -31.92
CA SER A 324 3.07 6.92 -32.57
C SER A 324 4.17 6.75 -33.62
N LEU A 325 5.02 5.72 -33.49
CA LEU A 325 6.13 5.43 -34.40
C LEU A 325 5.75 4.38 -35.47
N ASN A 326 4.94 3.39 -35.09
CA ASN A 326 4.47 2.32 -35.94
C ASN A 326 2.94 2.12 -35.72
N PRO A 327 2.09 2.80 -36.52
CA PRO A 327 0.63 2.69 -36.41
C PRO A 327 0.05 1.31 -36.69
N ALA A 328 0.84 0.36 -37.21
CA ALA A 328 0.40 -1.02 -37.42
C ALA A 328 0.39 -1.84 -36.12
N VAL A 329 1.01 -1.34 -35.05
CA VAL A 329 1.01 -1.97 -33.72
C VAL A 329 -0.26 -1.58 -32.97
N SER A 330 -0.93 -2.56 -32.37
CA SER A 330 -2.11 -2.31 -31.56
C SER A 330 -1.82 -1.41 -30.35
N ASP A 331 -2.81 -0.60 -29.96
CA ASP A 331 -2.70 0.25 -28.76
C ASP A 331 -2.39 -0.57 -27.51
N ILE A 332 -2.94 -1.79 -27.44
CA ILE A 332 -2.74 -2.71 -26.33
C ILE A 332 -1.26 -3.11 -26.22
N THR A 333 -0.64 -3.53 -27.32
CA THR A 333 0.79 -3.86 -27.33
C THR A 333 1.65 -2.63 -27.03
N SER A 334 1.25 -1.45 -27.54
CA SER A 334 1.94 -0.20 -27.21
C SER A 334 1.89 0.13 -25.70
N GLN A 335 0.77 -0.15 -25.03
CA GLN A 335 0.65 0.01 -23.58
C GLN A 335 1.47 -1.03 -22.81
N LEU A 336 1.53 -2.27 -23.29
CA LEU A 336 2.35 -3.33 -22.70
C LEU A 336 3.83 -2.93 -22.67
N VAL A 337 4.33 -2.36 -23.77
CA VAL A 337 5.70 -1.82 -23.89
C VAL A 337 5.89 -0.66 -22.91
N ALA A 338 4.94 0.28 -22.85
CA ALA A 338 5.02 1.43 -21.96
C ALA A 338 5.08 1.01 -20.48
N LYS A 339 4.25 0.06 -20.06
CA LYS A 339 4.25 -0.51 -18.69
C LYS A 339 5.59 -1.17 -18.36
N ALA A 340 6.17 -1.95 -19.28
CA ALA A 340 7.47 -2.57 -19.07
C ALA A 340 8.62 -1.54 -18.92
N LEU A 341 8.48 -0.38 -19.57
CA LEU A 341 9.49 0.71 -19.58
C LEU A 341 9.25 1.80 -18.53
N GLU A 342 8.31 1.61 -17.59
CA GLU A 342 8.10 2.54 -16.49
C GLU A 342 9.37 2.70 -15.64
N LYS A 343 9.60 3.90 -15.12
CA LYS A 343 10.89 4.20 -14.46
C LYS A 343 11.01 3.54 -13.10
N ASN A 344 9.92 3.56 -12.36
CA ASN A 344 9.84 2.96 -11.04
C ASN A 344 9.52 1.45 -11.16
N PRO A 345 10.36 0.55 -10.60
CA PRO A 345 10.16 -0.89 -10.62
C PRO A 345 8.75 -1.37 -10.26
N VAL A 346 8.13 -0.75 -9.25
CA VAL A 346 6.80 -1.18 -8.76
C VAL A 346 5.67 -0.86 -9.74
N ASP A 347 5.90 0.03 -10.70
CA ASP A 347 4.94 0.40 -11.74
C ASP A 347 5.07 -0.49 -13.00
N ARG A 348 6.08 -1.37 -13.05
CA ARG A 348 6.27 -2.38 -14.10
C ARG A 348 5.51 -3.67 -13.78
N TYR A 349 5.70 -4.70 -14.61
CA TYR A 349 5.38 -6.08 -14.25
C TYR A 349 6.31 -6.56 -13.13
N ALA A 350 5.77 -7.29 -12.14
CA ALA A 350 6.53 -7.80 -11.01
C ALA A 350 7.65 -8.76 -11.46
N ASP A 351 7.29 -9.64 -12.39
CA ASP A 351 8.14 -10.69 -12.92
C ASP A 351 7.71 -11.07 -14.34
N ALA A 352 8.44 -12.01 -14.94
CA ALA A 352 8.19 -12.47 -16.29
C ALA A 352 6.89 -13.28 -16.42
N SER A 353 6.39 -13.88 -15.33
CA SER A 353 5.12 -14.60 -15.34
C SER A 353 3.94 -13.64 -15.51
N GLU A 354 3.97 -12.49 -14.85
CA GLU A 354 2.94 -11.45 -14.99
C GLU A 354 2.94 -10.88 -16.42
N MET A 355 4.10 -10.50 -16.96
CA MET A 355 4.18 -10.00 -18.34
C MET A 355 3.81 -11.07 -19.37
N LEU A 356 4.16 -12.34 -19.13
CA LEU A 356 3.80 -13.47 -20.01
C LEU A 356 2.28 -13.63 -20.12
N HIS A 357 1.57 -13.48 -19.00
CA HIS A 357 0.12 -13.56 -18.98
C HIS A 357 -0.50 -12.56 -19.96
N ASP A 358 -0.11 -11.28 -19.87
CA ASP A 358 -0.64 -10.24 -20.76
C ASP A 358 -0.27 -10.48 -22.23
N VAL A 359 0.98 -10.89 -22.51
CA VAL A 359 1.39 -11.25 -23.88
C VAL A 359 0.52 -12.39 -24.44
N GLN A 360 0.19 -13.40 -23.63
CA GLN A 360 -0.66 -14.51 -24.04
C GLN A 360 -2.11 -14.08 -24.31
N GLN A 361 -2.67 -13.18 -23.51
CA GLN A 361 -4.01 -12.64 -23.75
C GLN A 361 -4.08 -11.86 -25.08
N ILE A 362 -3.08 -11.00 -25.38
CA ILE A 362 -3.00 -10.30 -26.68
C ILE A 362 -2.95 -11.32 -27.83
N LEU A 363 -2.09 -12.34 -27.72
CA LEU A 363 -1.93 -13.35 -28.76
C LEU A 363 -3.20 -14.16 -29.03
N GLN A 364 -4.07 -14.29 -28.02
CA GLN A 364 -5.37 -14.96 -28.08
C GLN A 364 -6.51 -14.02 -28.53
N GLY A 365 -6.23 -12.73 -28.77
CA GLY A 365 -7.24 -11.73 -29.12
C GLY A 365 -8.21 -11.44 -27.97
N ARG A 366 -7.81 -11.74 -26.73
CA ARG A 366 -8.57 -11.42 -25.54
C ARG A 366 -8.16 -10.03 -25.05
N PRO A 367 -9.07 -9.26 -24.43
CA PRO A 367 -8.68 -8.04 -23.75
C PRO A 367 -7.63 -8.37 -22.68
N THR A 368 -6.42 -7.83 -22.79
CA THR A 368 -5.41 -7.89 -21.73
C THR A 368 -5.81 -7.05 -20.55
N GLN A 369 -5.39 -7.47 -19.37
CA GLN A 369 -5.52 -6.75 -18.11
C GLN A 369 -4.55 -5.56 -17.97
N ILE A 370 -4.39 -4.77 -19.03
CA ILE A 370 -4.05 -3.33 -18.88
C ILE A 370 -5.37 -2.56 -18.64
N VAL A 371 -6.36 -3.25 -18.09
CA VAL A 371 -7.73 -2.79 -17.90
C VAL A 371 -7.91 -2.42 -16.43
N SER A 372 -8.36 -1.19 -16.23
CA SER A 372 -8.79 -0.63 -14.96
C SER A 372 -9.79 -1.53 -14.24
N HIS A 373 -9.41 -2.08 -13.09
CA HIS A 373 -10.37 -2.50 -12.08
C HIS A 373 -11.20 -1.29 -11.62
N PRO A 374 -12.49 -1.43 -11.28
CA PRO A 374 -13.33 -2.61 -11.38
C PRO A 374 -13.64 -2.98 -12.84
N HIS A 375 -13.66 -4.28 -13.16
CA HIS A 375 -14.23 -4.75 -14.42
C HIS A 375 -15.72 -4.44 -14.48
N VAL A 376 -16.20 -3.98 -15.63
CA VAL A 376 -17.64 -3.89 -15.91
C VAL A 376 -18.14 -5.30 -16.21
N PRO A 377 -19.24 -5.77 -15.58
CA PRO A 377 -19.83 -7.07 -15.87
C PRO A 377 -20.08 -7.22 -17.37
N SER A 378 -19.55 -8.31 -17.92
CA SER A 378 -19.53 -8.62 -19.35
C SER A 378 -20.95 -8.73 -19.91
N THR A 379 -21.42 -7.68 -20.57
CA THR A 379 -22.63 -7.71 -21.39
C THR A 379 -22.23 -8.05 -22.82
N GLN A 380 -22.07 -9.35 -23.08
CA GLN A 380 -21.75 -9.98 -24.38
C GLN A 380 -20.46 -9.49 -25.11
N PRO A 381 -19.60 -10.42 -25.56
CA PRO A 381 -18.28 -10.09 -26.13
C PRO A 381 -18.30 -9.37 -27.50
N ASN A 382 -19.47 -9.00 -28.04
CA ASN A 382 -19.61 -8.44 -29.41
C ASN A 382 -20.26 -7.04 -29.50
N GLU A 383 -20.59 -6.37 -28.39
CA GLU A 383 -20.95 -4.94 -28.44
C GLU A 383 -19.72 -4.08 -28.12
N PHE A 384 -18.89 -3.81 -29.13
CA PHE A 384 -17.83 -2.80 -29.02
C PHE A 384 -18.41 -1.45 -28.54
N ASP A 385 -18.07 -1.05 -27.32
CA ASP A 385 -17.52 0.23 -26.80
C ASP A 385 -17.97 1.60 -27.34
N ALA A 386 -18.79 1.71 -28.39
CA ALA A 386 -18.97 2.93 -29.17
C ALA A 386 -19.72 4.06 -28.44
N ASN A 387 -20.12 3.88 -27.18
CA ASN A 387 -20.89 4.88 -26.44
C ASN A 387 -20.37 5.15 -25.01
N ILE A 388 -19.23 4.59 -24.59
CA ILE A 388 -18.63 4.95 -23.29
C ILE A 388 -18.11 6.39 -23.35
N ARG A 389 -18.35 7.15 -22.28
CA ARG A 389 -17.80 8.49 -22.08
C ARG A 389 -16.88 8.48 -20.86
N THR A 390 -15.65 8.91 -21.08
CA THR A 390 -14.65 9.08 -20.03
C THR A 390 -14.46 10.57 -19.75
N TYR A 391 -14.53 10.95 -18.48
CA TYR A 391 -14.23 12.29 -18.01
C TYR A 391 -13.12 12.19 -16.97
N GLU A 392 -12.10 13.02 -17.11
CA GLU A 392 -10.93 12.97 -16.24
C GLU A 392 -10.66 14.34 -15.63
N LEU A 393 -10.31 14.31 -14.35
CA LEU A 393 -9.81 15.42 -13.54
C LEU A 393 -8.42 15.03 -13.05
N VAL A 394 -7.44 15.91 -13.25
CA VAL A 394 -6.09 15.75 -12.71
C VAL A 394 -5.82 16.96 -11.82
N CYS A 395 -5.52 16.70 -10.54
CA CYS A 395 -5.17 17.72 -9.55
C CYS A 395 -3.72 17.51 -9.11
N HIS A 396 -2.95 18.60 -9.06
CA HIS A 396 -1.61 18.61 -8.50
C HIS A 396 -1.69 19.19 -7.08
N LEU A 397 -1.52 18.33 -6.09
CA LEU A 397 -1.70 18.63 -4.67
C LEU A 397 -0.37 18.59 -3.94
N LYS A 398 -0.21 19.41 -2.89
CA LYS A 398 1.05 19.57 -2.15
C LYS A 398 1.23 18.47 -1.10
N SER A 399 0.15 17.99 -0.48
CA SER A 399 0.18 16.91 0.50
C SER A 399 0.50 15.56 -0.14
N SER A 400 1.13 14.66 0.64
CA SER A 400 1.44 13.31 0.16
C SER A 400 0.19 12.43 0.10
N PRO A 401 0.22 11.30 -0.65
CA PRO A 401 -0.94 10.43 -0.77
C PRO A 401 -1.45 9.89 0.56
N GLU A 402 -0.55 9.60 1.49
CA GLU A 402 -0.86 9.05 2.81
C GLU A 402 -1.57 10.08 3.69
N VAL A 403 -1.18 11.36 3.59
CA VAL A 403 -1.85 12.47 4.31
C VAL A 403 -3.22 12.79 3.72
N LEU A 404 -3.36 12.70 2.40
CA LEU A 404 -4.64 12.94 1.71
C LEU A 404 -5.63 11.78 1.87
N TRP A 405 -5.15 10.55 1.99
CA TRP A 405 -5.98 9.34 1.94
C TRP A 405 -7.17 9.34 2.91
N PRO A 406 -7.04 9.70 4.20
CA PRO A 406 -8.19 9.73 5.13
C PRO A 406 -9.32 10.66 4.68
N TYR A 407 -9.01 11.67 3.87
CA TYR A 407 -9.97 12.64 3.37
C TYR A 407 -10.52 12.22 2.01
N VAL A 408 -9.65 11.81 1.08
CA VAL A 408 -10.02 11.39 -0.26
C VAL A 408 -10.83 10.09 -0.24
N SER A 409 -10.53 9.16 0.66
CA SER A 409 -11.25 7.89 0.85
C SER A 409 -12.59 8.05 1.58
N ASN A 410 -12.85 9.22 2.17
CA ASN A 410 -14.11 9.53 2.83
C ASN A 410 -15.17 9.94 1.81
N THR A 411 -15.63 8.94 1.07
CA THR A 411 -16.64 9.08 0.01
C THR A 411 -17.97 9.64 0.52
N GLU A 412 -18.32 9.38 1.78
CA GLU A 412 -19.47 9.99 2.45
C GLU A 412 -19.35 11.52 2.45
N ARG A 413 -18.22 12.03 2.96
CA ARG A 413 -17.99 13.47 3.12
C ARG A 413 -17.76 14.19 1.81
N ILE A 414 -16.96 13.61 0.93
CA ILE A 414 -16.65 14.26 -0.34
C ILE A 414 -17.90 14.34 -1.23
N ASN A 415 -18.75 13.30 -1.24
CA ASN A 415 -19.99 13.31 -2.01
C ASN A 415 -20.92 14.44 -1.54
N ARG A 416 -21.01 14.64 -0.22
CA ARG A 416 -21.76 15.77 0.35
C ARG A 416 -21.12 17.12 -0.01
N ALA A 417 -19.79 17.25 0.13
CA ALA A 417 -19.07 18.49 -0.19
C ALA A 417 -19.16 18.90 -1.66
N VAL A 418 -19.43 17.94 -2.56
CA VAL A 418 -19.65 18.21 -3.99
C VAL A 418 -21.14 18.28 -4.37
N ASP A 419 -22.03 18.45 -3.39
CA ASP A 419 -23.48 18.59 -3.52
C ASP A 419 -24.17 17.40 -4.23
N LEU A 420 -23.66 16.17 -4.06
CA LEU A 420 -24.38 14.97 -4.49
C LEU A 420 -25.53 14.67 -3.52
N PRO A 421 -26.67 14.14 -4.01
CA PRO A 421 -27.82 13.87 -3.16
C PRO A 421 -27.53 12.69 -2.21
N ALA A 422 -28.18 12.73 -1.05
CA ALA A 422 -28.24 11.59 -0.16
C ALA A 422 -28.87 10.36 -0.83
N VAL A 423 -28.49 9.18 -0.36
CA VAL A 423 -28.84 7.87 -0.91
C VAL A 423 -29.50 7.02 0.16
N ASN A 424 -30.62 6.42 -0.18
CA ASN A 424 -31.22 5.36 0.62
C ASN A 424 -30.59 4.04 0.21
N PHE A 425 -29.83 3.43 1.12
CA PHE A 425 -29.21 2.13 0.89
C PHE A 425 -30.06 0.99 1.49
N HIS A 426 -30.08 -0.14 0.78
CA HIS A 426 -30.59 -1.40 1.27
C HIS A 426 -29.58 -2.50 0.96
N VAL A 427 -29.28 -3.34 1.94
CA VAL A 427 -28.34 -4.46 1.82
C VAL A 427 -29.11 -5.76 1.67
N GLN A 428 -28.76 -6.57 0.66
CA GLN A 428 -29.31 -7.92 0.48
C GLN A 428 -28.19 -8.93 0.51
N THR A 429 -28.40 -10.04 1.20
CA THR A 429 -27.48 -11.19 1.18
C THR A 429 -27.95 -12.16 0.10
N GLY A 430 -27.08 -12.48 -0.84
CA GLY A 430 -27.33 -13.48 -1.88
C GLY A 430 -27.25 -14.91 -1.34
N GLU A 431 -27.59 -15.88 -2.20
CA GLU A 431 -27.66 -17.30 -1.85
C GLU A 431 -26.31 -17.91 -1.41
N HIS A 432 -25.19 -17.26 -1.76
CA HIS A 432 -23.84 -17.71 -1.41
C HIS A 432 -23.19 -16.89 -0.30
N GLY A 433 -23.97 -16.07 0.42
CA GLY A 433 -23.47 -15.20 1.49
C GLY A 433 -22.82 -13.90 0.97
N ASP A 434 -22.88 -13.64 -0.34
CA ASP A 434 -22.43 -12.39 -0.95
C ASP A 434 -23.33 -11.22 -0.53
N VAL A 435 -22.73 -10.09 -0.19
CA VAL A 435 -23.48 -8.87 0.13
C VAL A 435 -23.63 -8.03 -1.12
N GLN A 436 -24.88 -7.71 -1.45
CA GLN A 436 -25.21 -6.79 -2.53
C GLN A 436 -25.79 -5.51 -1.94
N HIS A 437 -25.19 -4.37 -2.32
CA HIS A 437 -25.64 -3.05 -1.93
C HIS A 437 -26.52 -2.47 -3.02
N TYR A 438 -27.71 -2.01 -2.64
CA TYR A 438 -28.61 -1.29 -3.53
C TYR A 438 -28.78 0.14 -3.03
N GLY A 439 -28.53 1.11 -3.91
CA GLY A 439 -28.73 2.53 -3.63
C GLY A 439 -29.92 3.07 -4.40
N SER A 440 -30.65 4.01 -3.80
CA SER A 440 -31.68 4.77 -4.50
C SER A 440 -31.69 6.24 -4.07
N THR A 441 -31.93 7.14 -5.03
CA THR A 441 -32.03 8.58 -4.76
C THR A 441 -32.91 9.28 -5.79
N ARG A 442 -33.31 10.52 -5.49
CA ARG A 442 -33.97 11.42 -6.44
C ARG A 442 -32.98 12.47 -6.90
N PHE A 443 -32.67 12.48 -8.18
CA PHE A 443 -31.68 13.37 -8.77
C PHE A 443 -32.21 14.04 -10.04
N LEU A 444 -32.11 15.37 -10.11
CA LEU A 444 -32.71 16.19 -11.18
C LEU A 444 -34.20 15.87 -11.46
N GLY A 445 -34.95 15.57 -10.39
CA GLY A 445 -36.37 15.21 -10.49
C GLY A 445 -36.66 13.78 -10.96
N MET A 446 -35.64 12.99 -11.29
CA MET A 446 -35.75 11.58 -11.66
C MET A 446 -35.45 10.67 -10.46
N ASN A 447 -36.17 9.56 -10.34
CA ASN A 447 -35.80 8.52 -9.39
C ASN A 447 -34.73 7.63 -10.04
N MET A 448 -33.65 7.39 -9.31
CA MET A 448 -32.53 6.56 -9.70
C MET A 448 -32.37 5.43 -8.67
N SER A 449 -32.18 4.20 -9.15
CA SER A 449 -31.78 3.05 -8.36
C SER A 449 -30.62 2.33 -9.05
N TRP A 450 -29.73 1.77 -8.25
CA TRP A 450 -28.57 1.04 -8.74
C TRP A 450 -28.17 -0.07 -7.80
N ARG A 451 -27.50 -1.06 -8.36
CA ARG A 451 -26.65 -2.00 -7.65
C ARG A 451 -25.24 -1.42 -7.56
N GLU A 452 -24.71 -1.31 -6.35
CA GLU A 452 -23.33 -0.91 -6.06
C GLU A 452 -22.49 -2.17 -5.86
N HIS A 453 -21.47 -2.31 -6.70
CA HIS A 453 -20.48 -3.38 -6.55
C HIS A 453 -19.52 -3.04 -5.40
N PRO A 454 -18.89 -4.05 -4.75
CA PRO A 454 -17.88 -3.80 -3.73
C PRO A 454 -16.82 -2.81 -4.22
N PHE A 455 -16.49 -1.83 -3.38
CA PHE A 455 -15.39 -0.91 -3.66
C PHE A 455 -14.09 -1.71 -3.82
N GLU A 456 -13.22 -1.26 -4.71
CA GLU A 456 -11.88 -1.82 -4.88
C GLU A 456 -10.88 -0.72 -4.55
N TRP A 457 -9.93 -0.98 -3.65
CA TRP A 457 -8.96 0.02 -3.24
C TRP A 457 -7.63 -0.58 -2.81
N ILE A 458 -6.63 0.29 -2.83
CA ILE A 458 -5.34 0.12 -2.20
C ILE A 458 -5.07 1.43 -1.47
N GLU A 459 -4.88 1.34 -0.15
CA GLU A 459 -4.65 2.47 0.74
C GLU A 459 -3.55 3.41 0.21
N ALA A 460 -3.83 4.72 0.26
CA ALA A 460 -2.96 5.79 -0.24
C ALA A 460 -2.52 5.66 -1.72
N SER A 461 -3.21 4.83 -2.52
CA SER A 461 -2.87 4.62 -3.92
C SER A 461 -4.07 4.75 -4.83
N ARG A 462 -5.18 4.05 -4.58
CA ARG A 462 -6.36 4.10 -5.45
C ARG A 462 -7.62 3.66 -4.76
N MET A 463 -8.77 4.15 -5.21
CA MET A 463 -10.07 3.58 -4.90
C MET A 463 -10.98 3.65 -6.12
N SER A 464 -11.88 2.69 -6.25
CA SER A 464 -12.84 2.69 -7.34
C SER A 464 -14.12 1.98 -6.98
N VAL A 465 -15.22 2.41 -7.61
CA VAL A 465 -16.54 1.83 -7.43
C VAL A 465 -17.30 1.77 -8.74
N LEU A 466 -17.95 0.64 -8.99
CA LEU A 466 -18.87 0.44 -10.10
C LEU A 466 -20.32 0.48 -9.58
N ARG A 467 -21.14 1.33 -10.21
CA ARG A 467 -22.59 1.39 -10.00
C ARG A 467 -23.31 1.00 -11.29
N GLN A 468 -24.16 -0.01 -11.22
CA GLN A 468 -25.02 -0.43 -12.33
C GLN A 468 -26.44 0.02 -12.07
N LEU A 469 -26.97 0.88 -12.93
CA LEU A 469 -28.24 1.54 -12.69
C LEU A 469 -29.39 0.72 -13.28
N ASP A 470 -30.43 0.44 -12.51
CA ASP A 470 -31.63 -0.23 -13.03
C ASP A 470 -32.47 0.75 -13.85
N ASN A 471 -32.49 2.02 -13.44
CA ASN A 471 -33.27 3.10 -14.06
C ASN A 471 -32.48 4.43 -14.05
N GLY A 472 -32.98 5.44 -14.75
CA GLY A 472 -32.30 6.73 -14.89
C GLY A 472 -31.46 6.87 -16.17
N PRO A 473 -30.61 7.92 -16.27
CA PRO A 473 -29.99 8.36 -17.52
C PRO A 473 -28.73 7.58 -17.94
N LEU A 474 -28.19 6.71 -17.10
CA LEU A 474 -26.98 5.93 -17.35
C LEU A 474 -27.30 4.43 -17.21
N ASP A 475 -26.59 3.57 -17.92
CA ASP A 475 -26.58 2.11 -17.72
C ASP A 475 -25.66 1.73 -16.55
N TRP A 476 -24.47 2.32 -16.53
CA TRP A 476 -23.50 2.16 -15.44
C TRP A 476 -22.57 3.38 -15.35
N LEU A 477 -21.94 3.53 -14.19
CA LEU A 477 -20.93 4.53 -13.88
C LEU A 477 -19.80 3.89 -13.05
N ILE A 478 -18.55 4.13 -13.46
CA ILE A 478 -17.34 3.88 -12.66
C ILE A 478 -16.79 5.22 -12.21
N SER A 479 -16.43 5.31 -10.93
CA SER A 479 -15.64 6.41 -10.35
C SER A 479 -14.32 5.83 -9.83
N ASP A 480 -13.22 6.11 -10.52
CA ASP A 480 -11.86 5.66 -10.17
C ASP A 480 -11.01 6.87 -9.75
N VAL A 481 -10.43 6.79 -8.55
CA VAL A 481 -9.54 7.80 -7.99
C VAL A 481 -8.17 7.17 -7.80
N GLN A 482 -7.12 7.79 -8.34
CA GLN A 482 -5.74 7.36 -8.23
C GLN A 482 -4.91 8.48 -7.62
N LEU A 483 -4.02 8.11 -6.69
CA LEU A 483 -3.08 9.01 -6.03
C LEU A 483 -1.66 8.50 -6.35
N GLN A 484 -0.91 9.30 -7.10
CA GLN A 484 0.48 9.04 -7.43
C GLN A 484 1.36 10.10 -6.78
N ARG A 485 2.54 9.72 -6.28
CA ARG A 485 3.50 10.71 -5.78
C ARG A 485 4.05 11.51 -6.96
N GLY A 486 4.07 12.84 -6.85
CA GLY A 486 4.63 13.70 -7.89
C GLY A 486 6.17 13.76 -7.86
N ASP A 487 6.78 14.07 -9.00
CA ASP A 487 8.25 14.12 -9.16
C ASP A 487 8.95 15.13 -8.23
N GLN A 488 8.24 16.21 -7.87
CA GLN A 488 8.74 17.27 -6.97
C GLN A 488 8.24 17.11 -5.52
N GLY A 489 7.68 15.94 -5.16
CA GLY A 489 6.90 15.74 -3.95
C GLY A 489 5.40 16.01 -4.16
N GLY A 490 4.60 15.80 -3.11
CA GLY A 490 3.13 15.93 -3.17
C GLY A 490 2.44 14.78 -3.92
N THR A 491 1.23 15.05 -4.43
CA THR A 491 0.35 14.06 -5.05
C THR A 491 -0.21 14.55 -6.38
N ILE A 492 -0.12 13.72 -7.41
CA ILE A 492 -0.93 13.81 -8.63
C ILE A 492 -2.17 12.95 -8.40
N LEU A 493 -3.31 13.60 -8.17
CA LEU A 493 -4.59 12.93 -8.00
C LEU A 493 -5.33 12.91 -9.34
N THR A 494 -5.63 11.72 -9.85
CA THR A 494 -6.43 11.54 -11.06
C THR A 494 -7.78 10.94 -10.68
N HIS A 495 -8.86 11.68 -10.94
CA HIS A 495 -10.23 11.21 -10.74
C HIS A 495 -10.91 11.03 -12.10
N ARG A 496 -11.18 9.77 -12.45
CA ARG A 496 -11.78 9.36 -13.71
C ARG A 496 -13.20 8.86 -13.49
N PHE A 497 -14.13 9.42 -14.27
CA PHE A 497 -15.50 8.95 -14.38
C PHE A 497 -15.70 8.30 -15.74
N GLN A 498 -16.05 7.01 -15.76
CA GLN A 498 -16.47 6.32 -16.99
C GLN A 498 -17.96 6.03 -16.91
N VAL A 499 -18.71 6.36 -17.95
CA VAL A 499 -20.17 6.19 -17.97
C VAL A 499 -20.65 5.64 -19.30
N ARG A 500 -21.68 4.80 -19.25
CA ARG A 500 -22.47 4.41 -20.43
C ARG A 500 -23.83 5.12 -20.39
N PRO A 501 -24.06 6.16 -21.22
CA PRO A 501 -25.29 6.92 -21.22
C PRO A 501 -26.44 6.23 -21.98
N ARG A 502 -27.66 6.35 -21.47
CA ARG A 502 -28.90 5.89 -22.12
C ARG A 502 -29.47 6.94 -23.07
N GLY A 503 -29.50 6.61 -24.36
CA GLY A 503 -30.10 7.46 -25.39
C GLY A 503 -29.50 8.88 -25.46
N LEU A 504 -30.25 9.83 -26.01
CA LEU A 504 -29.81 11.22 -26.16
C LEU A 504 -29.79 12.00 -24.84
N MET A 505 -30.81 11.80 -23.99
CA MET A 505 -30.90 12.46 -22.69
C MET A 505 -29.75 12.05 -21.77
N GLY A 506 -29.40 10.76 -21.74
CA GLY A 506 -28.26 10.26 -20.98
C GLY A 506 -26.93 10.88 -21.42
N ARG A 507 -26.74 11.09 -22.74
CA ARG A 507 -25.54 11.75 -23.27
C ARG A 507 -25.44 13.21 -22.82
N LEU A 508 -26.57 13.90 -22.74
CA LEU A 508 -26.63 15.29 -22.24
C LEU A 508 -26.30 15.34 -20.73
N VAL A 509 -26.91 14.48 -19.93
CA VAL A 509 -26.65 14.37 -18.48
C VAL A 509 -25.19 14.01 -18.21
N ALA A 510 -24.63 13.03 -18.92
CA ALA A 510 -23.22 12.67 -18.82
C ALA A 510 -22.31 13.87 -19.11
N ARG A 511 -22.60 14.65 -20.16
CA ARG A 511 -21.77 15.81 -20.53
C ARG A 511 -21.86 16.96 -19.53
N LEU A 512 -23.07 17.33 -19.11
CA LEU A 512 -23.30 18.50 -18.26
C LEU A 512 -23.05 18.21 -16.77
N GLN A 513 -23.61 17.12 -16.27
CA GLN A 513 -23.50 16.80 -14.85
C GLN A 513 -22.17 16.15 -14.51
N VAL A 514 -21.82 15.05 -15.18
CA VAL A 514 -20.59 14.31 -14.87
C VAL A 514 -19.36 15.08 -15.40
N GLY A 515 -19.37 15.42 -16.69
CA GLY A 515 -18.22 16.04 -17.36
C GLY A 515 -17.92 17.49 -16.99
N TRP A 516 -18.89 18.24 -16.46
CA TRP A 516 -18.70 19.66 -16.13
C TRP A 516 -18.97 20.00 -14.67
N HIS A 517 -20.18 19.71 -14.16
CA HIS A 517 -20.55 20.08 -12.78
C HIS A 517 -19.74 19.32 -11.73
N SER A 518 -19.85 17.98 -11.73
CA SER A 518 -19.13 17.11 -10.79
C SER A 518 -17.63 17.34 -10.88
N ARG A 519 -17.07 17.41 -12.09
CA ARG A 519 -15.64 17.68 -12.28
C ARG A 519 -15.15 18.94 -11.56
N ARG A 520 -15.87 20.07 -11.71
CA ARG A 520 -15.52 21.33 -11.03
C ARG A 520 -15.74 21.27 -9.52
N ALA A 521 -16.74 20.53 -9.06
CA ALA A 521 -17.01 20.39 -7.65
C ALA A 521 -15.92 19.56 -6.96
N PHE A 522 -15.53 18.41 -7.53
CA PHE A 522 -14.42 17.59 -7.03
C PHE A 522 -13.08 18.33 -7.08
N ASP A 523 -12.81 19.07 -8.15
CA ASP A 523 -11.60 19.91 -8.26
C ASP A 523 -11.50 20.91 -7.10
N ARG A 524 -12.59 21.62 -6.79
CA ARG A 524 -12.63 22.52 -5.62
C ARG A 524 -12.46 21.78 -4.30
N ALA A 525 -13.13 20.63 -4.14
CA ALA A 525 -13.07 19.86 -2.91
C ALA A 525 -11.65 19.35 -2.62
N TYR A 526 -10.97 18.78 -3.62
CA TYR A 526 -9.60 18.28 -3.47
C TYR A 526 -8.60 19.38 -3.13
N HIS A 527 -8.66 20.53 -3.82
CA HIS A 527 -7.79 21.66 -3.50
C HIS A 527 -8.11 22.26 -2.12
N HIS A 528 -9.38 22.31 -1.72
CA HIS A 528 -9.75 22.77 -0.38
C HIS A 528 -9.18 21.88 0.72
N ILE A 529 -9.28 20.56 0.55
CA ILE A 529 -8.67 19.58 1.47
C ILE A 529 -7.16 19.81 1.57
N ASP A 530 -6.47 19.91 0.43
CA ASP A 530 -5.01 20.14 0.38
C ASP A 530 -4.59 21.47 1.02
N ASP A 531 -5.35 22.54 0.78
CA ASP A 531 -5.09 23.86 1.38
C ASP A 531 -5.26 23.85 2.90
N VAL A 532 -6.23 23.10 3.44
CA VAL A 532 -6.41 22.94 4.89
C VAL A 532 -5.24 22.15 5.49
N LEU A 533 -4.88 21.01 4.89
CA LEU A 533 -3.80 20.14 5.40
C LEU A 533 -2.44 20.83 5.36
N THR A 534 -2.17 21.58 4.31
CA THR A 534 -0.92 22.34 4.17
C THR A 534 -0.87 23.53 5.13
N TRP A 535 -2.00 24.16 5.43
CA TRP A 535 -2.07 25.21 6.45
C TRP A 535 -1.83 24.68 7.86
N GLU A 536 -2.33 23.48 8.19
CA GLU A 536 -2.08 22.83 9.48
C GLU A 536 -0.60 22.45 9.64
N ALA A 537 0.00 21.81 8.64
CA ALA A 537 1.42 21.44 8.68
C ALA A 537 2.36 22.65 8.90
N ASN A 538 2.07 23.80 8.26
CA ASN A 538 2.87 25.02 8.40
C ASN A 538 2.73 25.72 9.77
N GLN A 539 1.71 25.38 10.57
CA GLN A 539 1.58 25.92 11.93
C GLN A 539 2.43 25.17 12.95
N ASP A 540 2.49 23.84 12.86
CA ASP A 540 3.35 23.03 13.73
C ASP A 540 4.83 23.43 13.60
N ASP A 541 5.27 23.80 12.39
CA ASP A 541 6.63 24.31 12.12
C ASP A 541 6.90 25.71 12.71
N ARG A 542 5.86 26.52 12.97
CA ARG A 542 5.99 27.87 13.56
C ARG A 542 5.90 27.87 15.08
N GLU A 543 5.07 27.00 15.67
CA GLU A 543 4.94 26.89 17.13
C GLU A 543 6.14 26.18 17.79
N SER A 544 6.89 25.38 17.03
CA SER A 544 8.13 24.73 17.49
C SER A 544 9.33 25.65 17.71
N GLN A 545 9.23 26.96 17.37
CA GLN A 545 10.34 27.93 17.51
C GLN A 545 10.15 28.99 18.62
N THR A 546 9.01 29.04 19.31
CA THR A 546 8.79 30.00 20.42
C THR A 546 7.95 29.41 21.56
N PRO A 547 8.51 29.22 22.77
CA PRO A 547 7.76 28.67 23.90
C PRO A 547 7.16 29.78 24.75
N THR A 548 6.01 30.36 24.36
CA THR A 548 5.09 31.10 25.27
C THR A 548 3.90 31.67 24.50
N ASP A 549 2.88 30.85 24.20
CA ASP A 549 1.48 31.28 24.32
C ASP A 549 0.54 30.07 24.22
N THR A 550 0.07 29.58 25.36
CA THR A 550 -0.87 28.44 25.50
C THR A 550 -2.29 28.74 24.98
N ARG A 551 -2.47 29.72 24.10
CA ARG A 551 -3.77 30.23 23.64
C ARG A 551 -4.11 29.97 22.16
N SER A 552 -3.23 29.32 21.38
CA SER A 552 -3.46 29.17 19.94
C SER A 552 -3.24 27.76 19.37
N THR A 553 -3.65 26.68 20.07
CA THR A 553 -3.93 25.45 19.30
C THR A 553 -5.20 25.68 18.49
N SER A 554 -5.01 26.11 17.24
CA SER A 554 -6.07 26.36 16.28
C SER A 554 -6.82 25.05 16.06
N LEU A 555 -8.11 25.03 16.44
CA LEU A 555 -8.96 23.87 16.23
C LEU A 555 -9.07 23.64 14.72
N ALA A 556 -8.70 22.42 14.32
CA ALA A 556 -8.62 21.95 12.93
C ALA A 556 -9.80 22.46 12.10
N ARG A 557 -9.49 23.10 10.96
CA ARG A 557 -10.53 23.51 10.01
C ARG A 557 -11.13 22.25 9.42
N ASP A 558 -12.44 22.25 9.20
CA ASP A 558 -13.04 21.14 8.47
C ASP A 558 -12.49 21.13 7.04
N ALA A 559 -11.84 20.04 6.65
CA ALA A 559 -11.22 19.89 5.33
C ALA A 559 -12.24 19.78 4.18
N PHE A 560 -13.52 19.55 4.46
CA PHE A 560 -14.56 19.32 3.44
C PHE A 560 -15.53 20.48 3.32
N GLU A 561 -15.90 21.09 4.44
CA GLU A 561 -16.94 22.13 4.50
C GLU A 561 -16.39 23.39 5.16
N SER A 562 -16.86 24.55 4.69
CA SER A 562 -16.63 25.80 5.45
C SER A 562 -17.33 25.73 6.81
N PRO A 563 -16.79 26.35 7.87
CA PRO A 563 -17.42 26.33 9.19
C PRO A 563 -18.85 26.88 9.13
N ASN A 564 -19.85 26.03 9.41
CA ASN A 564 -21.24 26.48 9.55
C ASN A 564 -21.34 27.42 10.76
N GLN A 565 -21.55 28.71 10.49
CA GLN A 565 -21.70 29.70 11.56
C GLN A 565 -23.06 29.54 12.24
N LEU A 566 -23.05 29.45 13.57
CA LEU A 566 -24.27 29.46 14.38
C LEU A 566 -25.06 30.75 14.13
N THR A 567 -26.38 30.64 14.02
CA THR A 567 -27.26 31.82 14.02
C THR A 567 -27.13 32.59 15.34
N ALA A 568 -27.47 33.88 15.34
CA ALA A 568 -27.44 34.69 16.57
C ALA A 568 -28.35 34.14 17.70
N ALA A 569 -29.40 33.38 17.36
CA ALA A 569 -30.24 32.70 18.34
C ALA A 569 -29.55 31.46 18.94
N GLN A 570 -28.98 30.61 18.09
CA GLN A 570 -28.21 29.44 18.52
C GLN A 570 -26.99 29.83 19.35
N ARG A 571 -26.27 30.90 18.97
CA ARG A 571 -25.12 31.41 19.72
C ARG A 571 -25.52 31.87 21.12
N ARG A 572 -26.59 32.67 21.26
CA ARG A 572 -27.11 33.09 22.56
C ARG A 572 -27.51 31.90 23.43
N LYS A 573 -28.08 30.85 22.83
CA LYS A 573 -28.45 29.62 23.54
C LYS A 573 -27.21 28.86 24.03
N LEU A 574 -26.21 28.70 23.17
CA LEU A 574 -24.91 28.11 23.53
C LEU A 574 -24.26 28.88 24.70
N ASP A 575 -24.13 30.20 24.59
CA ASP A 575 -23.53 31.05 25.62
C ASP A 575 -24.29 30.99 26.96
N GLY A 576 -25.61 30.73 26.91
CA GLY A 576 -26.45 30.47 28.08
C GLY A 576 -26.09 29.16 28.78
N LEU A 577 -26.05 28.06 28.02
CA LEU A 577 -25.73 26.72 28.54
C LEU A 577 -24.28 26.63 29.04
N ILE A 578 -23.32 27.25 28.34
CA ILE A 578 -21.92 27.30 28.79
C ILE A 578 -21.79 28.07 30.12
N ARG A 579 -22.55 29.16 30.33
CA ARG A 579 -22.59 29.86 31.62
C ARG A 579 -23.15 28.99 32.73
N GLU A 580 -24.18 28.19 32.45
CA GLU A 580 -24.71 27.23 33.43
C GLU A 580 -23.65 26.18 33.80
N LEU A 581 -22.93 25.64 32.81
CA LEU A 581 -21.86 24.67 33.04
C LEU A 581 -20.69 25.22 33.86
N ARG A 582 -20.32 26.49 33.68
CA ARG A 582 -19.26 27.14 34.48
C ARG A 582 -19.58 27.17 35.97
N ASN A 583 -20.86 27.09 36.37
CA ASN A 583 -21.26 27.06 37.78
C ASN A 583 -21.10 25.66 38.43
N ARG A 584 -20.75 24.61 37.66
CA ARG A 584 -20.69 23.21 38.12
C ARG A 584 -19.27 22.73 38.48
N ASN A 585 -18.34 23.64 38.80
CA ASN A 585 -16.94 23.34 39.16
C ASN A 585 -16.18 22.46 38.15
N LEU A 586 -16.44 22.68 36.85
CA LEU A 586 -15.81 21.94 35.76
C LEU A 586 -14.47 22.57 35.35
N HIS A 587 -13.59 21.76 34.77
CA HIS A 587 -12.29 22.23 34.29
C HIS A 587 -12.47 23.34 33.22
N PRO A 588 -11.98 24.58 33.45
CA PRO A 588 -12.25 25.72 32.57
C PRO A 588 -11.81 25.50 31.12
N ASP A 589 -10.65 24.87 30.92
CA ASP A 589 -10.14 24.61 29.57
C ASP A 589 -11.00 23.60 28.80
N VAL A 590 -11.62 22.63 29.49
CA VAL A 590 -12.54 21.69 28.82
C VAL A 590 -13.78 22.43 28.33
N LEU A 591 -14.34 23.33 29.15
CA LEU A 591 -15.49 24.13 28.75
C LEU A 591 -15.17 25.08 27.60
N LEU A 592 -13.97 25.68 27.61
CA LEU A 592 -13.51 26.53 26.50
C LEU A 592 -13.40 25.72 25.20
N ARG A 593 -12.80 24.53 25.25
CA ARG A 593 -12.67 23.64 24.09
C ARG A 593 -14.01 23.12 23.60
N LEU A 594 -14.92 22.77 24.52
CA LEU A 594 -16.26 22.32 24.18
C LEU A 594 -17.09 23.44 23.53
N GLU A 595 -17.11 24.64 24.13
CA GLU A 595 -17.78 25.82 23.55
C GLU A 595 -17.30 26.04 22.12
N ASP A 596 -15.98 26.01 21.93
CA ASP A 596 -15.38 26.28 20.65
C ASP A 596 -15.65 25.19 19.60
N HIS A 597 -15.53 23.93 20.00
CA HIS A 597 -15.80 22.79 19.14
C HIS A 597 -17.27 22.74 18.69
N VAL A 598 -18.21 23.05 19.59
CA VAL A 598 -19.64 23.15 19.25
C VAL A 598 -19.89 24.32 18.28
N ALA A 599 -19.26 25.47 18.54
CA ALA A 599 -19.49 26.68 17.77
C ALA A 599 -18.83 26.68 16.38
N ARG A 600 -17.65 26.07 16.24
CA ARG A 600 -16.79 26.20 15.05
C ARG A 600 -16.36 24.87 14.43
N GLY A 601 -16.51 23.75 15.13
CA GLY A 601 -16.09 22.44 14.65
C GLY A 601 -16.83 22.00 13.37
N ALA A 602 -16.26 21.03 12.66
CA ALA A 602 -16.92 20.34 11.55
C ALA A 602 -18.33 19.84 11.92
N ALA A 603 -19.28 19.86 10.98
CA ALA A 603 -20.65 19.38 11.25
C ALA A 603 -20.65 17.92 11.76
N GLN A 604 -19.76 17.08 11.24
CA GLN A 604 -19.65 15.68 11.65
C GLN A 604 -18.93 15.48 12.99
N SER A 605 -17.94 16.32 13.31
CA SER A 605 -17.25 16.25 14.60
C SER A 605 -18.16 16.63 15.76
N VAL A 606 -19.25 17.36 15.48
CA VAL A 606 -20.32 17.67 16.46
C VAL A 606 -21.49 16.69 16.39
N ALA A 607 -21.64 15.90 15.32
CA ALA A 607 -22.63 14.82 15.19
C ALA A 607 -22.26 13.57 16.00
N ARG A 608 -20.97 13.35 16.17
CA ARG A 608 -20.42 12.20 16.89
C ARG A 608 -19.17 12.63 17.66
N LEU A 609 -19.38 12.99 18.91
CA LEU A 609 -18.37 13.41 19.86
C LEU A 609 -17.93 12.18 20.68
N GLN A 610 -16.65 11.83 20.58
CA GLN A 610 -16.06 10.73 21.34
C GLN A 610 -15.14 11.31 22.44
N PRO A 611 -15.54 11.24 23.73
CA PRO A 611 -14.81 11.89 24.82
C PRO A 611 -13.32 11.53 24.90
N PHE A 612 -12.97 10.24 24.72
CA PHE A 612 -11.58 9.81 24.76
C PHE A 612 -10.75 10.31 23.57
N ALA A 613 -11.34 10.37 22.38
CA ALA A 613 -10.67 10.90 21.20
C ALA A 613 -10.42 12.41 21.37
N LEU A 614 -11.42 13.15 21.85
CA LEU A 614 -11.34 14.58 22.10
C LEU A 614 -10.41 14.92 23.26
N ALA A 615 -10.38 14.12 24.33
CA ALA A 615 -9.44 14.30 25.44
C ALA A 615 -7.99 14.20 24.96
N LYS A 616 -7.69 13.19 24.13
CA LYS A 616 -6.37 13.03 23.49
C LYS A 616 -6.07 14.22 22.58
N GLN A 617 -7.02 14.62 21.73
CA GLN A 617 -6.85 15.75 20.81
C GLN A 617 -6.63 17.07 21.54
N TRP A 618 -7.33 17.31 22.64
CA TRP A 618 -7.21 18.55 23.42
C TRP A 618 -6.04 18.53 24.41
N GLY A 619 -5.38 17.38 24.59
CA GLY A 619 -4.33 17.20 25.60
C GLY A 619 -4.83 17.35 27.04
N LEU A 620 -6.10 17.03 27.29
CA LEU A 620 -6.76 17.21 28.59
C LEU A 620 -7.05 15.84 29.26
N PRO A 621 -7.07 15.78 30.61
CA PRO A 621 -7.38 14.54 31.32
C PRO A 621 -8.76 13.97 30.94
N GLN A 622 -8.83 12.67 30.66
CA GLN A 622 -10.06 11.99 30.21
C GLN A 622 -11.23 12.21 31.18
N GLU A 623 -10.99 12.12 32.49
CA GLU A 623 -12.01 12.28 33.53
C GLU A 623 -12.64 13.68 33.52
N ASN A 624 -11.85 14.72 33.27
CA ASN A 624 -12.35 16.09 33.17
C ASN A 624 -13.26 16.26 31.93
N VAL A 625 -12.92 15.61 30.83
CA VAL A 625 -13.71 15.62 29.59
C VAL A 625 -15.00 14.83 29.77
N ILE A 626 -14.96 13.63 30.36
CA ILE A 626 -16.15 12.84 30.68
C ILE A 626 -17.10 13.65 31.56
N ALA A 627 -16.60 14.24 32.66
CA ALA A 627 -17.44 15.00 33.58
C ALA A 627 -18.14 16.18 32.88
N ALA A 628 -17.40 16.96 32.08
CA ALA A 628 -17.97 18.07 31.34
C ALA A 628 -19.03 17.61 30.33
N PHE A 629 -18.81 16.48 29.64
CA PHE A 629 -19.74 15.95 28.65
C PHE A 629 -21.01 15.42 29.28
N LEU A 630 -20.92 14.72 30.42
CA LEU A 630 -22.09 14.26 31.17
C LEU A 630 -22.95 15.43 31.66
N HIS A 631 -22.32 16.47 32.20
CA HIS A 631 -23.06 17.67 32.58
C HIS A 631 -23.64 18.41 31.37
N ALA A 632 -22.88 18.50 30.26
CA ALA A 632 -23.36 19.11 29.02
C ALA A 632 -24.58 18.37 28.45
N ALA A 633 -24.59 17.04 28.53
CA ALA A 633 -25.74 16.24 28.14
C ALA A 633 -26.94 16.50 29.07
N HIS A 634 -26.71 16.52 30.38
CA HIS A 634 -27.76 16.76 31.37
C HIS A 634 -28.44 18.15 31.25
N VAL A 635 -27.71 19.19 30.83
CA VAL A 635 -28.28 20.53 30.60
C VAL A 635 -28.87 20.71 29.19
N GLY A 636 -28.83 19.68 28.34
CA GLY A 636 -29.34 19.73 26.97
C GLY A 636 -28.46 20.52 26.00
N LEU A 637 -27.16 20.65 26.28
CA LEU A 637 -26.18 21.09 25.28
C LEU A 637 -25.85 19.93 24.33
N LEU A 638 -25.71 18.72 24.88
CA LEU A 638 -25.46 17.48 24.15
C LEU A 638 -26.62 16.50 24.34
N ASP A 639 -26.74 15.53 23.45
CA ASP A 639 -27.44 14.27 23.70
C ASP A 639 -26.39 13.17 23.87
N HIS A 640 -26.63 12.20 24.76
CA HIS A 640 -25.85 10.97 24.80
C HIS A 640 -26.49 9.90 23.91
N CYS A 641 -25.66 9.03 23.33
CA CYS A 641 -26.07 7.90 22.50
C CYS A 641 -25.11 6.71 22.72
N TRP A 642 -25.58 5.52 22.40
CA TRP A 642 -24.80 4.29 22.50
C TRP A 642 -24.51 3.73 21.11
N ASP A 643 -23.23 3.70 20.74
CA ASP A 643 -22.75 3.11 19.49
C ASP A 643 -22.40 1.64 19.70
N ILE A 644 -22.96 0.77 18.86
CA ILE A 644 -22.70 -0.68 18.87
C ILE A 644 -21.72 -1.00 17.74
N HIS A 645 -20.46 -1.19 18.08
CA HIS A 645 -19.36 -1.51 17.19
C HIS A 645 -19.32 -2.98 16.82
N CYS A 646 -19.07 -3.26 15.55
CA CYS A 646 -18.70 -4.60 15.11
C CYS A 646 -17.34 -5.01 15.73
N PRO A 647 -17.17 -6.22 16.27
CA PRO A 647 -15.91 -6.66 16.87
C PRO A 647 -14.78 -6.84 15.84
N ILE A 648 -15.13 -7.01 14.56
CA ILE A 648 -14.20 -7.18 13.45
C ILE A 648 -13.75 -5.81 12.94
N CYS A 649 -14.65 -5.03 12.34
CA CYS A 649 -14.27 -3.75 11.72
C CYS A 649 -14.19 -2.56 12.68
N ARG A 650 -14.75 -2.68 13.89
CA ARG A 650 -14.87 -1.61 14.89
C ARG A 650 -15.65 -0.38 14.44
N VAL A 651 -16.39 -0.46 13.33
CA VAL A 651 -17.32 0.59 12.90
C VAL A 651 -18.65 0.42 13.66
N PRO A 652 -19.30 1.52 14.09
CA PRO A 652 -20.65 1.48 14.62
C PRO A 652 -21.61 0.85 13.59
N SER A 653 -22.15 -0.32 13.92
CA SER A 653 -23.15 -1.05 13.14
C SER A 653 -24.57 -0.59 13.46
N ALA A 654 -24.79 -0.11 14.68
CA ALA A 654 -26.07 0.41 15.13
C ALA A 654 -25.84 1.50 16.19
N ARG A 655 -26.86 2.33 16.39
CA ARG A 655 -26.91 3.35 17.42
C ARG A 655 -28.26 3.29 18.12
N VAL A 656 -28.25 3.38 19.45
CA VAL A 656 -29.45 3.48 20.28
C VAL A 656 -29.33 4.68 21.22
N ASP A 657 -30.46 5.26 21.64
CA ASP A 657 -30.45 6.45 22.50
C ASP A 657 -30.31 6.04 23.99
N GLU A 658 -30.92 4.91 24.39
CA GLU A 658 -30.87 4.42 25.78
C GLU A 658 -30.09 3.10 25.92
N LEU A 659 -29.42 2.90 27.05
CA LEU A 659 -28.63 1.68 27.32
C LEU A 659 -29.49 0.41 27.34
N ARG A 660 -30.78 0.53 27.71
CA ARG A 660 -31.73 -0.59 27.74
C ARG A 660 -32.11 -1.11 26.35
N GLU A 661 -31.88 -0.33 25.30
CA GLU A 661 -32.21 -0.68 23.91
C GLU A 661 -31.10 -1.48 23.23
N VAL A 662 -29.92 -1.59 23.87
CA VAL A 662 -28.81 -2.38 23.38
C VAL A 662 -29.21 -3.86 23.31
N LYS A 663 -29.29 -4.39 22.10
CA LYS A 663 -29.62 -5.80 21.84
C LYS A 663 -28.42 -6.71 22.10
N THR A 664 -28.69 -7.97 22.44
CA THR A 664 -27.65 -9.02 22.63
C THR A 664 -26.91 -9.39 21.35
N HIS A 665 -27.56 -9.21 20.19
CA HIS A 665 -26.99 -9.54 18.89
C HIS A 665 -27.09 -8.33 17.98
N GLY A 666 -25.98 -8.00 17.34
CA GLY A 666 -25.89 -7.00 16.29
C GLY A 666 -25.51 -7.67 14.97
N ARG A 667 -25.89 -7.05 13.87
CA ARG A 667 -25.42 -7.42 12.54
C ARG A 667 -24.63 -6.25 11.97
N CYS A 668 -23.43 -6.52 11.48
CA CYS A 668 -22.65 -5.51 10.79
C CYS A 668 -22.94 -5.57 9.29
N ASP A 669 -23.64 -4.58 8.75
CA ASP A 669 -23.91 -4.51 7.30
C ASP A 669 -22.62 -4.40 6.46
N VAL A 670 -21.54 -3.86 7.05
CA VAL A 670 -20.25 -3.69 6.37
C VAL A 670 -19.45 -5.00 6.33
N CYS A 671 -19.45 -5.78 7.42
CA CYS A 671 -18.74 -7.06 7.50
C CYS A 671 -19.59 -8.24 7.04
N ASN A 672 -20.91 -8.09 7.00
CA ASN A 672 -21.92 -9.16 6.87
C ASN A 672 -21.93 -10.21 7.98
N GLU A 673 -21.48 -9.83 9.17
CA GLU A 673 -21.34 -10.79 10.28
C GLU A 673 -22.33 -10.45 11.39
N ASP A 674 -23.03 -11.48 11.85
CA ASP A 674 -23.77 -11.44 13.11
C ASP A 674 -22.78 -11.58 14.26
N PHE A 675 -22.94 -10.78 15.29
CA PHE A 675 -22.06 -10.82 16.45
C PHE A 675 -22.84 -10.58 17.74
N ALA A 676 -22.34 -11.16 18.83
CA ALA A 676 -22.85 -10.86 20.17
C ALA A 676 -22.34 -9.47 20.58
N ALA A 677 -23.27 -8.56 20.90
CA ALA A 677 -22.91 -7.24 21.41
C ALA A 677 -22.39 -7.37 22.84
N ASP A 678 -21.10 -7.09 23.01
CA ASP A 678 -20.43 -7.10 24.31
C ASP A 678 -20.30 -5.66 24.84
N LEU A 679 -20.80 -5.38 26.05
CA LEU A 679 -20.71 -4.05 26.66
C LEU A 679 -19.28 -3.61 27.01
N VAL A 680 -18.33 -4.54 27.12
CA VAL A 680 -16.93 -4.25 27.42
C VAL A 680 -16.18 -3.84 26.15
N HIS A 681 -16.47 -4.50 25.03
CA HIS A 681 -15.69 -4.37 23.81
C HIS A 681 -16.43 -3.70 22.66
N SER A 682 -17.76 -3.76 22.62
CA SER A 682 -18.58 -3.43 21.45
C SER A 682 -19.48 -2.23 21.66
N VAL A 683 -19.78 -1.81 22.90
CA VAL A 683 -20.72 -0.70 23.13
C VAL A 683 -19.99 0.52 23.70
N GLU A 684 -20.00 1.64 22.96
CA GLU A 684 -19.35 2.91 23.29
C GLU A 684 -20.39 3.98 23.63
N LEU A 685 -20.17 4.71 24.73
CA LEU A 685 -20.91 5.96 25.00
C LEU A 685 -20.35 7.08 24.14
N THR A 686 -21.19 7.65 23.30
CA THR A 686 -20.88 8.82 22.46
C THR A 686 -21.87 9.95 22.71
N PHE A 687 -21.55 11.14 22.22
CA PHE A 687 -22.41 12.31 22.36
C PHE A 687 -22.64 12.97 21.01
N ARG A 688 -23.71 13.74 20.89
CA ARG A 688 -23.96 14.64 19.75
C ARG A 688 -24.39 16.00 20.26
N VAL A 689 -24.16 17.05 19.51
CA VAL A 689 -24.72 18.37 19.84
C VAL A 689 -26.23 18.32 19.68
N HIS A 690 -26.96 18.81 20.68
CA HIS A 690 -28.42 18.81 20.64
C HIS A 690 -28.90 19.65 19.42
N PRO A 691 -29.87 19.17 18.61
CA PRO A 691 -30.28 19.82 17.35
C PRO A 691 -30.68 21.29 17.51
N SER A 692 -31.25 21.66 18.65
CA SER A 692 -31.61 23.06 18.95
C SER A 692 -30.42 24.05 19.03
N ILE A 693 -29.20 23.53 19.19
CA ILE A 693 -27.96 24.30 19.20
C ILE A 693 -27.38 24.28 17.79
N ARG A 694 -27.28 23.09 17.20
CA ARG A 694 -26.75 22.90 15.86
C ARG A 694 -27.40 21.68 15.22
N GLU A 695 -28.10 21.90 14.12
CA GLU A 695 -28.57 20.81 13.29
C GLU A 695 -27.40 20.20 12.53
N VAL A 696 -27.37 18.87 12.51
CA VAL A 696 -26.39 18.12 11.72
C VAL A 696 -27.16 17.23 10.77
N ASP A 697 -26.84 17.32 9.48
CA ASP A 697 -27.36 16.40 8.49
C ASP A 697 -26.80 14.99 8.76
N GLN A 698 -27.73 14.06 9.02
CA GLN A 698 -27.53 12.64 9.32
C GLN A 698 -27.84 11.73 8.11
N GLN A 699 -28.08 12.32 6.94
CA GLN A 699 -28.32 11.55 5.73
C GLN A 699 -27.06 10.79 5.31
N THR A 700 -27.26 9.69 4.60
CA THR A 700 -26.19 8.83 4.10
C THR A 700 -25.89 9.15 2.64
N TYR A 701 -24.63 9.22 2.26
CA TYR A 701 -24.19 9.51 0.88
C TYR A 701 -23.39 8.34 0.26
N CYS A 702 -22.82 7.47 1.09
CA CYS A 702 -22.04 6.28 0.76
C CYS A 702 -21.89 5.36 1.99
N ILE A 703 -22.06 4.04 1.81
CA ILE A 703 -21.81 3.05 2.88
C ILE A 703 -20.63 2.11 2.58
N GLY A 704 -20.19 2.03 1.32
CA GLY A 704 -19.21 1.02 0.88
C GLY A 704 -17.76 1.49 0.79
N GLY A 705 -17.49 2.79 0.93
CA GLY A 705 -16.15 3.35 0.71
C GLY A 705 -15.11 2.98 1.77
N PRO A 706 -13.80 3.14 1.48
CA PRO A 706 -12.72 2.66 2.37
C PRO A 706 -12.75 3.26 3.77
N TRP A 707 -13.27 4.49 3.93
CA TRP A 707 -13.44 5.14 5.24
C TRP A 707 -14.30 4.33 6.23
N HIS A 708 -15.26 3.55 5.73
CA HIS A 708 -16.11 2.67 6.57
C HIS A 708 -15.42 1.34 6.94
N LEU A 709 -14.21 1.10 6.41
CA LEU A 709 -13.40 -0.08 6.65
C LEU A 709 -11.93 0.31 6.90
N PRO A 710 -11.62 1.14 7.91
CA PRO A 710 -10.28 1.72 8.09
C PRO A 710 -9.19 0.70 8.45
N HIS A 711 -9.57 -0.53 8.81
CA HIS A 711 -8.64 -1.64 9.05
C HIS A 711 -8.31 -2.40 7.76
N VAL A 712 -9.10 -2.24 6.68
CA VAL A 712 -8.89 -2.92 5.39
C VAL A 712 -8.01 -2.01 4.51
N VAL A 713 -6.77 -2.42 4.33
CA VAL A 713 -5.74 -1.65 3.60
C VAL A 713 -5.83 -1.86 2.10
N ALA A 714 -6.34 -3.01 1.66
CA ALA A 714 -6.63 -3.27 0.27
C ALA A 714 -7.84 -4.17 0.14
N GLN A 715 -8.67 -3.91 -0.87
CA GLN A 715 -9.78 -4.77 -1.26
C GLN A 715 -9.83 -4.85 -2.79
N ALA A 716 -9.96 -6.05 -3.33
CA ALA A 716 -10.04 -6.26 -4.77
C ALA A 716 -11.01 -7.40 -5.10
N ARG A 717 -11.69 -7.29 -6.24
CA ARG A 717 -12.45 -8.40 -6.83
C ARG A 717 -11.58 -9.11 -7.84
N LEU A 718 -11.64 -10.44 -7.84
CA LEU A 718 -10.90 -11.26 -8.78
C LEU A 718 -11.86 -12.18 -9.53
N ASP A 719 -11.94 -12.01 -10.84
CA ASP A 719 -12.69 -12.89 -11.74
C ASP A 719 -12.11 -14.31 -11.78
N VAL A 720 -12.87 -15.26 -12.30
CA VAL A 720 -12.42 -16.66 -12.43
C VAL A 720 -11.19 -16.73 -13.35
N GLY A 721 -10.07 -17.25 -12.84
CA GLY A 721 -8.80 -17.35 -13.55
C GLY A 721 -8.01 -16.04 -13.63
N GLU A 722 -8.49 -14.97 -12.99
CA GLU A 722 -7.80 -13.68 -12.97
C GLU A 722 -6.51 -13.75 -12.15
N VAL A 723 -5.44 -13.20 -12.72
CA VAL A 723 -4.18 -12.93 -12.02
C VAL A 723 -4.09 -11.43 -11.76
N PHE A 724 -4.25 -11.02 -10.51
CA PHE A 724 -4.29 -9.62 -10.13
C PHE A 724 -3.09 -9.20 -9.26
N PRO A 725 -2.23 -8.27 -9.72
CA PRO A 725 -1.14 -7.73 -8.92
C PRO A 725 -1.64 -6.60 -7.99
N LEU A 726 -1.36 -6.74 -6.69
CA LEU A 726 -1.58 -5.74 -5.66
C LEU A 726 -0.25 -5.16 -5.20
N SER A 727 0.03 -3.91 -5.55
CA SER A 727 1.17 -3.16 -4.99
C SER A 727 0.77 -2.54 -3.65
N LEU A 728 1.31 -3.06 -2.55
CA LEU A 728 0.95 -2.66 -1.19
C LEU A 728 1.99 -1.70 -0.59
N ARG A 729 1.56 -0.89 0.39
CA ARG A 729 2.41 0.03 1.15
C ARG A 729 2.11 -0.12 2.65
N LEU A 730 2.34 -1.32 3.16
CA LEU A 730 2.04 -1.66 4.55
C LEU A 730 3.19 -1.27 5.47
N ASP A 731 2.86 -0.67 6.60
CA ASP A 731 3.81 -0.42 7.69
C ASP A 731 4.17 -1.71 8.42
N GLU A 732 5.26 -1.70 9.21
CA GLU A 732 5.65 -2.81 10.07
C GLU A 732 4.51 -3.20 11.02
N GLY A 733 4.20 -4.50 11.08
CA GLY A 733 3.08 -5.02 11.86
C GLY A 733 2.44 -6.28 11.28
N ASP A 734 1.37 -6.71 11.93
CA ASP A 734 0.62 -7.92 11.58
C ASP A 734 -0.68 -7.58 10.84
N TYR A 735 -0.93 -8.35 9.80
CA TYR A 735 -2.03 -8.24 8.88
C TYR A 735 -2.59 -9.64 8.59
N GLN A 736 -3.72 -9.69 7.90
CA GLN A 736 -4.31 -10.94 7.43
C GLN A 736 -4.97 -10.73 6.06
N ILE A 737 -4.96 -11.76 5.22
CA ILE A 737 -5.72 -11.80 3.99
C ILE A 737 -6.97 -12.64 4.25
N ARG A 738 -8.14 -12.10 3.87
CA ARG A 738 -9.44 -12.75 4.03
C ARG A 738 -10.27 -12.65 2.77
N SER A 739 -11.13 -13.63 2.55
CA SER A 739 -12.22 -13.60 1.59
C SER A 739 -13.35 -14.46 2.15
N PRO A 740 -14.63 -14.12 1.90
CA PRO A 740 -15.76 -14.95 2.31
C PRO A 740 -15.69 -16.40 1.79
N GLN A 741 -14.98 -16.63 0.69
CA GLN A 741 -14.85 -17.93 0.03
C GLN A 741 -13.61 -18.72 0.47
N LEU A 742 -12.67 -18.10 1.21
CA LEU A 742 -11.51 -18.80 1.77
C LEU A 742 -11.89 -19.50 3.07
N SER A 743 -11.35 -20.70 3.32
CA SER A 743 -11.66 -21.45 4.54
C SER A 743 -11.04 -20.81 5.79
N ASP A 744 -9.88 -20.19 5.66
CA ASP A 744 -9.11 -19.60 6.74
C ASP A 744 -8.48 -18.27 6.32
N ALA A 745 -8.25 -17.39 7.30
CA ALA A 745 -7.49 -16.16 7.09
C ALA A 745 -6.00 -16.48 6.95
N LEU A 746 -5.32 -15.88 5.97
CA LEU A 746 -3.88 -16.04 5.80
C LEU A 746 -3.12 -14.95 6.58
N PRO A 747 -2.28 -15.29 7.56
CA PRO A 747 -1.47 -14.30 8.24
C PRO A 747 -0.43 -13.69 7.30
N LEU A 748 -0.27 -12.36 7.39
CA LEU A 748 0.72 -11.58 6.68
C LEU A 748 1.42 -10.69 7.69
N SER A 749 2.75 -10.67 7.72
CA SER A 749 3.50 -9.71 8.53
C SER A 749 4.46 -8.91 7.67
N VAL A 750 4.73 -7.69 8.11
CA VAL A 750 5.73 -6.82 7.51
C VAL A 750 6.83 -6.67 8.54
N SER A 751 8.07 -6.98 8.15
CA SER A 751 9.23 -6.84 9.02
C SER A 751 10.40 -6.21 8.27
N SER A 752 11.06 -5.27 8.93
CA SER A 752 12.33 -4.69 8.45
C SER A 752 13.45 -5.72 8.24
N GLN A 753 13.34 -6.91 8.84
CA GLN A 753 14.32 -8.00 8.70
C GLN A 753 14.11 -8.86 7.45
N SER A 754 12.90 -8.85 6.87
CA SER A 754 12.61 -9.63 5.66
C SER A 754 13.19 -8.94 4.42
N ARG A 755 13.67 -9.74 3.48
CA ARG A 755 14.10 -9.29 2.14
C ARG A 755 13.04 -9.58 1.07
N GLN A 756 11.96 -10.27 1.41
CA GLN A 756 10.94 -10.65 0.42
C GLN A 756 9.99 -9.49 0.15
N LYS A 757 10.10 -8.94 -1.06
CA LYS A 757 9.25 -7.87 -1.60
C LYS A 757 8.03 -8.39 -2.35
N PHE A 758 8.12 -9.62 -2.86
CA PHE A 758 7.17 -10.19 -3.80
C PHE A 758 6.64 -11.52 -3.28
N HIS A 759 5.32 -11.67 -3.29
CA HIS A 759 4.63 -12.92 -3.00
C HIS A 759 3.62 -13.20 -4.09
N ARG A 760 3.47 -14.48 -4.45
CA ARG A 760 2.43 -14.96 -5.36
C ARG A 760 1.56 -15.98 -4.63
N LEU A 761 0.25 -15.80 -4.69
CA LEU A 761 -0.72 -16.71 -4.10
C LEU A 761 -1.66 -17.26 -5.17
N ASP A 762 -1.64 -18.57 -5.33
CA ASP A 762 -2.65 -19.29 -6.09
C ASP A 762 -3.80 -19.68 -5.16
N LEU A 763 -4.90 -18.94 -5.23
CA LEU A 763 -6.09 -19.14 -4.42
C LEU A 763 -6.93 -20.26 -5.03
N SER A 764 -6.91 -21.44 -4.42
CA SER A 764 -7.66 -22.62 -4.87
C SER A 764 -8.43 -23.28 -3.71
N GLN A 765 -9.24 -24.31 -4.00
CA GLN A 765 -9.92 -25.08 -2.95
C GLN A 765 -8.95 -25.80 -1.99
N GLU A 766 -7.69 -25.97 -2.39
CA GLU A 766 -6.63 -26.62 -1.61
C GLU A 766 -5.82 -25.61 -0.78
N PHE A 767 -6.21 -24.33 -0.72
CA PHE A 767 -5.49 -23.23 -0.05
C PHE A 767 -5.36 -23.36 1.50
N LYS A 768 -5.63 -24.53 2.07
CA LYS A 768 -5.48 -24.78 3.51
C LYS A 768 -4.01 -24.82 3.93
N ASP A 769 -3.74 -24.35 5.13
CA ASP A 769 -2.42 -24.41 5.78
C ASP A 769 -1.28 -23.70 5.04
N HIS A 770 -1.58 -22.68 4.22
CA HIS A 770 -0.55 -21.88 3.57
C HIS A 770 0.33 -21.17 4.62
N PRO A 771 1.68 -21.18 4.47
CA PRO A 771 2.56 -20.53 5.42
C PRO A 771 2.32 -19.01 5.49
N PRO A 772 2.57 -18.38 6.65
CA PRO A 772 2.40 -16.94 6.80
C PRO A 772 3.32 -16.19 5.82
N LEU A 773 2.80 -15.12 5.22
CA LEU A 773 3.58 -14.27 4.35
C LEU A 773 4.39 -13.28 5.17
N VAL A 774 5.66 -13.08 4.80
CA VAL A 774 6.52 -12.10 5.46
C VAL A 774 7.09 -11.14 4.42
N PHE A 775 6.58 -9.92 4.40
CA PHE A 775 7.04 -8.84 3.53
C PHE A 775 8.18 -8.03 4.14
N SER A 776 9.05 -7.49 3.29
CA SER A 776 9.97 -6.42 3.65
C SER A 776 9.26 -5.09 3.90
N GLY A 777 9.92 -4.15 4.59
CA GLY A 777 9.34 -2.84 4.92
C GLY A 777 9.01 -1.93 3.73
N THR A 778 9.53 -2.19 2.53
CA THR A 778 9.26 -1.37 1.32
C THR A 778 9.09 -2.24 0.08
N GLY A 779 8.44 -1.68 -0.95
CA GLY A 779 8.33 -2.30 -2.28
C GLY A 779 7.45 -3.56 -2.34
N GLN A 780 6.42 -3.63 -1.51
CA GLN A 780 5.61 -4.83 -1.33
C GLN A 780 4.67 -5.04 -2.51
N ARG A 781 4.68 -6.25 -3.09
CA ARG A 781 3.75 -6.63 -4.15
C ARG A 781 3.25 -8.05 -3.95
N LEU A 782 1.93 -8.20 -4.01
CA LEU A 782 1.22 -9.45 -3.85
C LEU A 782 0.48 -9.77 -5.15
N THR A 783 0.88 -10.83 -5.83
CA THR A 783 0.17 -11.32 -7.02
C THR A 783 -0.81 -12.40 -6.59
N LEU A 784 -2.10 -12.15 -6.77
CA LEU A 784 -3.17 -13.08 -6.45
C LEU A 784 -3.66 -13.75 -7.73
N HIS A 785 -3.86 -15.06 -7.72
CA HIS A 785 -4.45 -15.79 -8.84
C HIS A 785 -5.68 -16.55 -8.35
N ASN A 786 -6.84 -16.17 -8.88
CA ASN A 786 -8.10 -16.81 -8.53
C ASN A 786 -8.31 -18.11 -9.33
N GLN A 787 -8.10 -19.26 -8.70
CA GLN A 787 -8.41 -20.58 -9.25
C GLN A 787 -9.74 -21.16 -8.74
N PHE A 788 -10.52 -20.39 -7.98
CA PHE A 788 -11.88 -20.79 -7.61
C PHE A 788 -12.82 -20.71 -8.82
N PRO A 789 -13.88 -21.52 -8.86
CA PRO A 789 -14.88 -21.47 -9.94
C PRO A 789 -15.86 -20.29 -9.80
N CYS A 790 -15.52 -19.25 -9.02
CA CYS A 790 -16.34 -18.07 -8.76
C CYS A 790 -15.47 -16.81 -8.57
N GLU A 791 -16.09 -15.63 -8.66
CA GLU A 791 -15.45 -14.35 -8.31
C GLU A 791 -15.09 -14.35 -6.81
N LEU A 792 -13.91 -13.85 -6.47
CA LEU A 792 -13.45 -13.68 -5.09
C LEU A 792 -13.41 -12.21 -4.71
N LEU A 793 -13.89 -11.87 -3.51
CA LEU A 793 -13.63 -10.57 -2.88
C LEU A 793 -12.51 -10.73 -1.84
N ILE A 794 -11.30 -10.30 -2.20
CA ILE A 794 -10.12 -10.38 -1.32
C ILE A 794 -9.95 -9.09 -0.54
N ARG A 795 -9.69 -9.22 0.76
CA ARG A 795 -9.37 -8.15 1.69
C ARG A 795 -8.01 -8.41 2.33
N VAL A 796 -7.17 -7.38 2.39
CA VAL A 796 -5.98 -7.33 3.25
C VAL A 796 -6.34 -6.43 4.43
N GLU A 797 -6.21 -6.94 5.65
CA GLU A 797 -6.70 -6.31 6.87
C GLU A 797 -5.57 -6.16 7.89
N ARG A 798 -5.48 -5.01 8.56
CA ARG A 798 -4.64 -4.81 9.74
C ARG A 798 -5.21 -5.63 10.90
N MET A 799 -4.38 -6.40 11.58
CA MET A 799 -4.77 -7.01 12.85
C MET A 799 -4.82 -5.90 13.91
N ALA A 800 -6.03 -5.54 14.32
CA ALA A 800 -6.32 -4.28 15.01
C ALA A 800 -5.44 -4.02 16.25
N GLN A 801 -4.87 -2.82 16.33
CA GLN A 801 -4.46 -2.25 17.62
C GLN A 801 -5.71 -1.82 18.40
N HIS A 802 -5.72 -2.08 19.72
CA HIS A 802 -6.90 -1.88 20.56
C HIS A 802 -7.24 -0.39 20.70
N ARG A 803 -8.31 0.09 20.06
CA ARG A 803 -8.87 1.42 20.33
C ARG A 803 -9.51 1.40 21.72
N VAL A 804 -9.08 2.32 22.59
CA VAL A 804 -9.69 2.49 23.92
C VAL A 804 -11.05 3.18 23.75
N LEU A 805 -12.13 2.49 24.10
CA LEU A 805 -13.51 2.99 24.05
C LEU A 805 -13.96 3.45 25.44
N LEU A 806 -14.81 4.48 25.51
CA LEU A 806 -15.59 4.76 26.71
C LEU A 806 -16.75 3.74 26.77
N ASN A 807 -16.42 2.52 27.18
CA ASN A 807 -17.35 1.41 27.05
C ASN A 807 -18.51 1.47 28.07
N ALA A 808 -19.61 0.81 27.71
CA ALA A 808 -20.83 0.78 28.51
C ALA A 808 -20.62 0.18 29.90
N ALA A 809 -19.78 -0.84 30.00
CA ALA A 809 -19.45 -1.43 31.29
C ALA A 809 -18.80 -0.39 32.24
N LYS A 810 -17.76 0.31 31.78
CA LYS A 810 -17.03 1.35 32.53
C LYS A 810 -17.96 2.47 32.99
N ILE A 811 -18.81 2.98 32.10
CA ILE A 811 -19.66 4.13 32.44
C ILE A 811 -20.89 3.74 33.28
N ALA A 812 -21.38 2.50 33.17
CA ALA A 812 -22.45 2.00 34.03
C ALA A 812 -22.09 2.07 35.52
N SER A 813 -20.80 1.93 35.84
CA SER A 813 -20.27 2.08 37.21
C SER A 813 -19.68 3.47 37.49
N HIS A 814 -19.87 4.47 36.61
CA HIS A 814 -19.33 5.81 36.82
C HIS A 814 -20.26 6.63 37.73
N PRO A 815 -19.77 7.19 38.86
CA PRO A 815 -20.63 7.85 39.87
C PRO A 815 -21.47 8.99 39.31
N LEU A 816 -20.82 9.91 38.58
CA LEU A 816 -21.50 11.06 37.98
C LEU A 816 -22.54 10.66 36.93
N PHE A 817 -22.30 9.57 36.20
CA PHE A 817 -23.25 9.09 35.21
C PHE A 817 -24.52 8.59 35.92
N ARG A 818 -24.34 7.82 37.00
CA ARG A 818 -25.46 7.30 37.80
C ARG A 818 -26.26 8.40 38.49
N GLU A 819 -25.60 9.47 38.91
CA GLU A 819 -26.26 10.65 39.49
C GLU A 819 -27.11 11.40 38.45
N LEU A 820 -26.56 11.67 37.27
CA LEU A 820 -27.21 12.51 36.27
C LEU A 820 -28.21 11.75 35.38
N PHE A 821 -28.03 10.43 35.21
CA PHE A 821 -28.82 9.57 34.33
C PHE A 821 -29.27 8.28 35.05
N PRO A 822 -30.08 8.37 36.12
CA PRO A 822 -30.46 7.20 36.93
C PRO A 822 -31.28 6.15 36.16
N ASN A 823 -31.95 6.53 35.06
CA ASN A 823 -32.83 5.64 34.28
C ASN A 823 -32.08 4.79 33.22
N GLU A 824 -30.80 5.09 32.98
CA GLU A 824 -29.92 4.40 32.02
C GLU A 824 -29.43 3.06 32.58
N VAL A 825 -30.27 2.03 32.56
CA VAL A 825 -29.95 0.68 33.06
C VAL A 825 -29.83 -0.32 31.91
N LEU A 826 -29.18 -1.47 32.15
CA LEU A 826 -29.16 -2.57 31.18
C LEU A 826 -30.55 -3.20 31.06
N ALA A 827 -30.84 -3.80 29.91
CA ALA A 827 -32.00 -4.67 29.77
C ALA A 827 -31.93 -5.81 30.81
N THR A 828 -33.08 -6.13 31.43
CA THR A 828 -33.19 -7.02 32.59
C THR A 828 -32.79 -8.47 32.29
N ASP A 829 -32.78 -8.85 31.01
CA ASP A 829 -32.48 -10.18 30.50
C ASP A 829 -31.02 -10.37 30.06
N ILE A 830 -30.16 -9.35 30.17
CA ILE A 830 -28.79 -9.37 29.65
C ILE A 830 -27.75 -9.30 30.77
N PRO A 831 -27.25 -10.44 31.28
CA PRO A 831 -26.07 -10.47 32.15
C PRO A 831 -24.80 -10.22 31.34
N VAL A 832 -23.88 -9.43 31.90
CA VAL A 832 -22.67 -8.96 31.22
C VAL A 832 -21.44 -9.43 31.98
N SER A 833 -20.60 -10.23 31.33
CA SER A 833 -19.33 -10.66 31.91
C SER A 833 -18.30 -9.54 31.79
N ILE A 834 -17.75 -9.12 32.93
CA ILE A 834 -16.67 -8.14 33.04
C ILE A 834 -15.41 -8.93 33.39
N PRO A 835 -14.39 -8.99 32.51
CA PRO A 835 -13.19 -9.81 32.76
C PRO A 835 -12.40 -9.39 33.99
N LYS A 836 -12.44 -8.09 34.31
CA LYS A 836 -11.64 -7.50 35.38
C LYS A 836 -12.36 -6.31 36.00
N ILE A 837 -12.76 -6.46 37.25
CA ILE A 837 -13.34 -5.40 38.10
C ILE A 837 -12.79 -5.55 39.52
N THR A 838 -12.71 -4.45 40.26
CA THR A 838 -12.25 -4.45 41.65
C THR A 838 -13.40 -4.12 42.59
N PHE A 839 -13.67 -5.00 43.55
CA PHE A 839 -14.63 -4.77 44.63
C PHE A 839 -13.91 -4.24 45.86
N VAL A 840 -14.48 -3.22 46.49
CA VAL A 840 -14.08 -2.71 47.80
C VAL A 840 -15.26 -2.93 48.73
N VAL A 841 -15.10 -3.85 49.69
CA VAL A 841 -16.10 -4.12 50.73
C VAL A 841 -15.60 -3.50 52.02
N ASN A 842 -16.38 -2.61 52.60
CA ASN A 842 -16.11 -2.05 53.92
C ASN A 842 -17.15 -2.54 54.92
N GLU A 843 -16.68 -3.15 56.00
CA GLU A 843 -17.48 -3.56 57.15
C GLU A 843 -17.14 -2.70 58.37
N LEU A 844 -18.15 -2.05 58.95
CA LEU A 844 -17.98 -1.30 60.20
C LEU A 844 -18.03 -2.26 61.38
N LYS A 845 -16.89 -2.45 62.05
CA LYS A 845 -16.81 -3.25 63.27
C LYS A 845 -16.78 -2.39 64.50
N ARG A 846 -17.60 -2.74 65.48
CA ARG A 846 -17.58 -2.09 66.79
C ARG A 846 -16.27 -2.36 67.51
N GLU A 847 -15.66 -1.32 68.05
CA GLU A 847 -14.48 -1.47 68.91
C GLU A 847 -14.91 -2.01 70.29
N ALA A 848 -14.27 -3.09 70.73
CA ALA A 848 -14.64 -3.79 71.97
C ALA A 848 -14.43 -2.94 73.24
N ASP A 849 -13.48 -1.99 73.18
CA ASP A 849 -13.08 -1.12 74.30
C ASP A 849 -13.72 0.27 74.25
N PHE A 850 -14.67 0.51 73.35
CA PHE A 850 -15.34 1.81 73.24
C PHE A 850 -16.43 1.98 74.30
N ASP A 851 -16.35 3.09 75.04
CA ASP A 851 -17.20 3.40 76.18
C ASP A 851 -18.70 3.29 75.85
N ARG A 852 -19.44 2.45 76.60
CA ARG A 852 -20.88 2.21 76.38
C ARG A 852 -21.72 3.48 76.57
N ASP A 853 -21.18 4.48 77.28
CA ASP A 853 -21.88 5.70 77.65
C ASP A 853 -21.74 6.85 76.61
N ALA A 854 -20.90 6.70 75.58
CA ALA A 854 -20.68 7.74 74.57
C ALA A 854 -21.75 7.83 73.46
N LEU A 855 -22.48 6.74 73.17
CA LEU A 855 -23.63 6.67 72.26
C LEU A 855 -24.75 5.86 72.93
N PRO A 856 -25.53 6.49 73.82
CA PRO A 856 -26.35 5.79 74.82
C PRO A 856 -27.63 5.16 74.25
N ASN A 857 -28.14 5.59 73.10
CA ASN A 857 -29.32 5.03 72.46
C ASN A 857 -29.05 4.53 71.03
N ASP A 858 -29.92 3.66 70.51
CA ASP A 858 -29.76 3.07 69.17
C ASP A 858 -30.00 4.07 68.02
N ALA A 859 -30.65 5.21 68.30
CA ALA A 859 -30.87 6.27 67.31
C ALA A 859 -29.58 7.06 67.01
N ASP A 860 -28.78 7.38 68.03
CA ASP A 860 -27.49 8.05 67.87
C ASP A 860 -26.48 7.15 67.14
N ARG A 861 -26.54 5.83 67.39
CA ARG A 861 -25.74 4.82 66.68
C ARG A 861 -26.14 4.73 65.21
N TYR A 862 -27.44 4.66 64.93
CA TYR A 862 -27.95 4.68 63.57
C TYR A 862 -27.55 5.97 62.84
N GLY A 863 -27.62 7.13 63.51
CA GLY A 863 -27.16 8.41 62.97
C GLY A 863 -25.67 8.43 62.61
N GLY A 864 -24.83 7.86 63.46
CA GLY A 864 -23.39 7.71 63.19
C GLY A 864 -23.09 6.84 61.96
N VAL A 865 -23.79 5.69 61.84
CA VAL A 865 -23.68 4.80 60.68
C VAL A 865 -24.17 5.48 59.39
N GLN A 866 -25.30 6.20 59.43
CA GLN A 866 -25.80 6.93 58.26
C GLN A 866 -24.84 8.04 57.82
N THR A 867 -24.25 8.77 58.78
CA THR A 867 -23.24 9.80 58.50
C THR A 867 -22.00 9.20 57.86
N TYR A 868 -21.54 8.06 58.37
CA TYR A 868 -20.44 7.30 57.75
C TYR A 868 -20.79 6.85 56.33
N LEU A 869 -21.95 6.23 56.11
CA LEU A 869 -22.34 5.74 54.79
C LEU A 869 -22.41 6.87 53.76
N ALA A 870 -22.86 8.06 54.16
CA ALA A 870 -22.83 9.26 53.31
C ALA A 870 -21.38 9.71 53.00
N ALA A 871 -20.49 9.71 53.99
CA ALA A 871 -19.07 10.02 53.79
C ALA A 871 -18.36 8.96 52.93
N PHE A 872 -18.65 7.68 53.13
CA PHE A 872 -18.16 6.55 52.35
C PHE A 872 -18.54 6.71 50.88
N ARG A 873 -19.83 6.95 50.58
CA ARG A 873 -20.30 7.17 49.21
C ARG A 873 -19.56 8.35 48.55
N THR A 874 -19.41 9.46 49.27
CA THR A 874 -18.67 10.63 48.78
C THR A 874 -17.21 10.30 48.49
N ARG A 875 -16.53 9.56 49.39
CA ARG A 875 -15.11 9.20 49.23
C ARG A 875 -14.89 8.22 48.09
N ILE A 876 -15.75 7.21 47.98
CA ILE A 876 -15.75 6.25 46.87
C ILE A 876 -15.95 6.97 45.53
N ALA A 877 -16.93 7.87 45.46
CA ALA A 877 -17.20 8.66 44.25
C ALA A 877 -16.00 9.54 43.85
N SER A 878 -15.40 10.26 44.81
CA SER A 878 -14.20 11.07 44.58
C SER A 878 -12.98 10.25 44.17
N GLY A 879 -12.94 8.97 44.53
CA GLY A 879 -11.91 8.01 44.16
C GLY A 879 -12.12 7.34 42.80
N GLY A 880 -13.19 7.67 42.07
CA GLY A 880 -13.51 7.06 40.78
C GLY A 880 -14.25 5.72 40.85
N GLY A 881 -14.77 5.36 42.03
CA GLY A 881 -15.57 4.14 42.23
C GLY A 881 -17.03 4.42 42.54
N PHE A 882 -17.87 3.40 42.45
CA PHE A 882 -19.31 3.49 42.69
C PHE A 882 -19.76 2.54 43.79
N CYS A 883 -20.46 3.07 44.80
CA CYS A 883 -21.10 2.27 45.83
C CYS A 883 -22.46 1.77 45.33
N PHE A 884 -22.54 0.49 44.95
CA PHE A 884 -23.76 -0.07 44.37
C PHE A 884 -24.69 -0.72 45.40
N LYS A 885 -24.18 -1.14 46.56
CA LYS A 885 -24.99 -1.84 47.57
C LYS A 885 -24.53 -1.54 48.99
N VAL A 886 -25.50 -1.39 49.89
CA VAL A 886 -25.29 -1.27 51.33
C VAL A 886 -26.21 -2.27 52.02
N VAL A 887 -25.66 -3.12 52.88
CA VAL A 887 -26.40 -4.16 53.62
C VAL A 887 -26.01 -4.06 55.08
N GLY A 888 -26.89 -3.51 55.92
CA GLY A 888 -26.61 -3.32 57.34
C GLY A 888 -25.43 -2.38 57.59
N ASP A 889 -24.37 -2.90 58.18
CA ASP A 889 -23.08 -2.26 58.50
C ASP A 889 -21.99 -2.47 57.42
N GLN A 890 -22.33 -3.16 56.32
CA GLN A 890 -21.47 -3.38 55.18
C GLN A 890 -21.83 -2.47 53.99
N ALA A 891 -20.81 -1.85 53.40
CA ALA A 891 -20.92 -1.08 52.17
C ALA A 891 -20.03 -1.69 51.09
N ILE A 892 -20.58 -1.87 49.89
CA ILE A 892 -19.91 -2.51 48.76
C ILE A 892 -19.77 -1.48 47.64
N ALA A 893 -18.55 -1.35 47.14
CA ALA A 893 -18.18 -0.48 46.03
C ALA A 893 -17.43 -1.23 44.94
N VAL A 894 -17.48 -0.68 43.72
CA VAL A 894 -16.79 -1.20 42.53
C VAL A 894 -15.90 -0.14 41.89
N PHE A 895 -14.77 -0.59 41.33
CA PHE A 895 -13.78 0.20 40.62
C PHE A 895 -13.31 -0.55 39.37
N TYR A 896 -13.10 0.17 38.26
CA TYR A 896 -12.45 -0.36 37.06
C TYR A 896 -10.92 -0.30 37.12
N ASP A 897 -10.39 0.61 37.93
CA ASP A 897 -8.95 0.80 38.15
C ASP A 897 -8.58 0.30 39.55
N HIS A 898 -7.73 -0.71 39.59
CA HIS A 898 -7.29 -1.33 40.84
C HIS A 898 -6.53 -0.35 41.73
N THR A 899 -5.66 0.46 41.13
CA THR A 899 -4.81 1.42 41.85
C THR A 899 -5.65 2.54 42.45
N GLN A 900 -6.71 2.97 41.76
CA GLN A 900 -7.70 3.91 42.32
C GLN A 900 -8.45 3.29 43.50
N ALA A 901 -8.83 2.01 43.40
CA ALA A 901 -9.50 1.28 44.47
C ALA A 901 -8.62 1.20 45.73
N GLU A 902 -7.35 0.82 45.60
CA GLU A 902 -6.40 0.72 46.72
C GLU A 902 -6.18 2.06 47.42
N ARG A 903 -5.95 3.13 46.65
CA ARG A 903 -5.76 4.47 47.21
C ARG A 903 -7.01 4.95 47.95
N THR A 904 -8.18 4.73 47.37
CA THR A 904 -9.44 5.14 47.99
C THR A 904 -9.73 4.33 49.24
N ALA A 905 -9.52 3.01 49.18
CA ALA A 905 -9.68 2.09 50.31
C ALA A 905 -8.78 2.44 51.50
N ALA A 906 -7.49 2.74 51.26
CA ALA A 906 -6.56 3.16 52.29
C ALA A 906 -7.03 4.43 53.03
N SER A 907 -7.75 5.30 52.33
CA SER A 907 -8.25 6.57 52.84
C SER A 907 -9.56 6.45 53.64
N LEU A 908 -10.22 5.28 53.65
CA LEU A 908 -11.50 5.08 54.34
C LEU A 908 -11.35 5.02 55.88
N GLY A 909 -10.16 4.66 56.38
CA GLY A 909 -9.89 4.66 57.83
C GLY A 909 -10.03 6.05 58.45
N GLU A 910 -9.78 7.11 57.68
CA GLU A 910 -9.84 8.52 58.13
C GLU A 910 -11.26 8.99 58.45
N ILE A 911 -12.29 8.32 57.93
CA ILE A 911 -13.70 8.72 58.08
C ILE A 911 -14.49 7.82 59.03
N SER A 912 -13.82 6.93 59.78
CA SER A 912 -14.44 6.02 60.74
C SER A 912 -15.23 6.80 61.81
N PRO A 913 -16.51 6.45 62.09
CA PRO A 913 -17.25 7.10 63.16
C PRO A 913 -16.67 6.69 64.53
N PRO A 914 -16.74 7.54 65.56
CA PRO A 914 -16.23 7.21 66.89
C PRO A 914 -16.78 5.89 67.42
N GLY A 915 -15.90 4.98 67.85
CA GLY A 915 -16.25 3.66 68.39
C GLY A 915 -16.46 2.55 67.36
N PHE A 916 -16.15 2.84 66.10
CA PHE A 916 -16.15 1.88 65.02
C PHE A 916 -14.79 1.88 64.32
N SER A 917 -14.38 0.69 63.92
CA SER A 917 -13.22 0.42 63.07
C SER A 917 -13.70 -0.01 61.69
N ASN A 918 -13.00 0.41 60.65
CA ASN A 918 -13.28 -0.01 59.28
C ASN A 918 -12.46 -1.26 58.94
N GLN A 919 -13.13 -2.35 58.56
CA GLN A 919 -12.48 -3.49 57.93
C GLN A 919 -12.73 -3.42 56.42
N VAL A 920 -11.68 -3.06 55.68
CA VAL A 920 -11.73 -2.96 54.22
C VAL A 920 -11.13 -4.21 53.59
N ARG A 921 -11.87 -4.81 52.67
CA ARG A 921 -11.42 -5.90 51.79
C ARG A 921 -11.44 -5.42 50.36
N ILE A 922 -10.39 -5.76 49.60
CA ILE A 922 -10.25 -5.43 48.19
C ILE A 922 -10.01 -6.73 47.44
N GLN A 923 -10.81 -7.00 46.42
CA GLN A 923 -10.64 -8.17 45.56
C GLN A 923 -10.80 -7.77 44.10
N GLN A 924 -9.93 -8.28 43.23
CA GLN A 924 -10.01 -8.06 41.79
C GLN A 924 -10.17 -9.38 41.05
N GLY A 925 -11.03 -9.39 40.04
CA GLY A 925 -11.28 -10.57 39.21
C GLY A 925 -12.46 -10.37 38.28
N PRO A 926 -12.90 -11.44 37.60
CA PRO A 926 -14.07 -11.40 36.73
C PRO A 926 -15.38 -11.34 37.53
N ALA A 927 -16.37 -10.62 37.01
CA ALA A 927 -17.71 -10.57 37.60
C ALA A 927 -18.78 -10.46 36.52
N VAL A 928 -20.01 -10.80 36.87
CA VAL A 928 -21.19 -10.60 36.02
C VAL A 928 -21.98 -9.40 36.54
N MET A 929 -22.30 -8.45 35.66
CA MET A 929 -23.17 -7.31 35.95
C MET A 929 -24.55 -7.54 35.32
N ALA A 930 -25.63 -7.27 36.04
CA ALA A 930 -27.00 -7.37 35.52
C ALA A 930 -27.93 -6.34 36.18
N THR A 931 -29.07 -6.05 35.55
CA THR A 931 -30.12 -5.22 36.15
C THR A 931 -31.12 -6.10 36.90
N VAL A 932 -31.30 -5.86 38.20
CA VAL A 932 -32.29 -6.52 39.07
C VAL A 932 -33.12 -5.43 39.76
N ASN A 933 -34.44 -5.47 39.61
CA ASN A 933 -35.37 -4.46 40.17
C ASN A 933 -34.96 -3.00 39.81
N ASP A 934 -34.66 -2.77 38.54
CA ASP A 934 -34.19 -1.47 38.02
C ASP A 934 -32.89 -0.94 38.67
N GLN A 935 -32.10 -1.82 39.31
CA GLN A 935 -30.80 -1.49 39.88
C GLN A 935 -29.70 -2.40 39.33
N LEU A 936 -28.49 -1.85 39.16
CA LEU A 936 -27.32 -2.62 38.77
C LEU A 936 -26.83 -3.49 39.94
N GLU A 937 -26.82 -4.80 39.75
CA GLU A 937 -26.23 -5.78 40.66
C GLU A 937 -25.03 -6.49 40.02
N TYR A 938 -24.10 -6.93 40.88
CA TYR A 938 -22.91 -7.68 40.49
C TYR A 938 -22.94 -9.07 41.14
N PHE A 939 -22.48 -10.07 40.40
CA PHE A 939 -22.45 -11.48 40.78
C PHE A 939 -21.10 -12.10 40.42
N GLY A 940 -20.70 -13.18 41.10
CA GLY A 940 -19.51 -13.96 40.75
C GLY A 940 -18.64 -14.32 41.95
N GLU A 941 -17.67 -15.19 41.71
CA GLU A 941 -16.76 -15.69 42.75
C GLU A 941 -15.91 -14.56 43.35
N THR A 942 -15.46 -13.61 42.55
CA THR A 942 -14.70 -12.44 43.02
C THR A 942 -15.46 -11.60 44.04
N LEU A 943 -16.76 -11.37 43.86
CA LEU A 943 -17.57 -10.66 44.86
C LEU A 943 -17.77 -11.52 46.11
N ASN A 944 -18.01 -12.83 45.94
CA ASN A 944 -18.15 -13.75 47.07
C ASN A 944 -16.87 -13.83 47.92
N GLU A 945 -15.71 -13.79 47.29
CA GLU A 945 -14.40 -13.70 47.97
C GLU A 945 -14.23 -12.37 48.70
N ALA A 946 -14.64 -11.24 48.09
CA ALA A 946 -14.58 -9.93 48.74
C ALA A 946 -15.49 -9.83 49.99
N LEU A 947 -16.59 -10.60 50.00
CA LEU A 947 -17.56 -10.66 51.10
C LEU A 947 -17.17 -11.62 52.22
N ARG A 948 -16.31 -12.61 51.95
CA ARG A 948 -15.76 -13.53 52.96
C ARG A 948 -14.69 -12.83 53.79
#